data_AF-A0A6L8U8T9-F1
#
_entry.id   AF-A0A6L8U8T9-F1
#
_cell.length_a   1.000
_cell.length_b   1.000
_cell.length_c   1.000
_cell.angle_alpha   90.00
_cell.angle_beta   90.00
_cell.angle_gamma   90.00
#
_symmetry.space_group_name_H-M   'P 1'
#
loop_
_entity.id
_entity.type
_entity.pdbx_description
1 polymer ?
#
loop_
_entity_poly.entity_id
_entity_poly.type
_entity_poly.pdbx_seq_one_letter_code
_entity_poly.pdbx_strand_id
1 'polypeptide(L)'
;CGFSPITVCSDILKPGGYGLFGQYVEELRQRFDDCAARNIDDFIIKRSKERTDDVQKCALINLNRYADKVLDNKRYRKNHIHEPSIKTSRPLGFFDCIHAPCVDTCPTSQDIPGYIYYTSQGNLSKAGDIILQTNPFPYTMGLICDHLCQTKCTRINYDQPVMIREIKRYVAETAILNEVSKIPKPQQMENRKEVAIIGAGPSGLSCAYFLAIAGFSVSIYEAKLRSGGMASSVIPVFRLTDRALQNDVKRLEELGVKVYHQYEVNESNFQLIKKQSDYVYIAVGAQRSAKLNIDGSRARGVVDPLVFLEEVKRGRVEEYGNRIAIIGGGNTAMDAARTAYRMVGNMGKVYIVYRRTIKQMPADIEEIRAAQDEGIEVMELTAPERINTHNNRVVSITCSRMRLGAKDVDGRERPEKIPNTEFELEVDVVIPAIGQEFAFDIGNNEELKSSAGDYETQMPNVFIGGDALRGASTAINAIGDGRKVAQIIIDREGVNYNTVPENVRKPMNYNWHYGKRVRKVQAVKLPELSPSARKNFNLVVSTLSEDDVIEEANRCLLCDEFCSVCTTVCPNMANYTYLVNPASYTIQNAVARGNNKVTVEKEGVFAIAQTYQILNIGNFCNECGNCTTFCPSSGDPYRDKPRVFLTQSSFDAVNDGYFMINGENEPQILCKKSGQLSKLSRIGENYIFSNEDVEAELYGDSLKIKNVNFKKENVSEFTNRQAVEMSIIMQGLQQLVFDD
;
A
#
# COMPACT_ATOMS: atom_id res chain seq x y z
N CYS A 1 -12.83 9.31 2.08
CA CYS A 1 -13.10 7.90 1.69
C CYS A 1 -13.66 7.14 2.89
N GLY A 2 -14.11 5.89 2.74
CA GLY A 2 -14.41 4.99 3.87
C GLY A 2 -15.61 5.32 4.77
N PHE A 3 -16.41 6.35 4.49
CA PHE A 3 -17.67 6.59 5.19
C PHE A 3 -18.69 5.52 4.82
N SER A 4 -19.37 4.90 5.78
CA SER A 4 -20.53 4.05 5.49
C SER A 4 -21.73 4.94 5.14
N PRO A 5 -22.38 4.73 3.97
CA PRO A 5 -23.55 5.50 3.61
C PRO A 5 -24.71 5.13 4.54
N ILE A 6 -25.42 6.14 5.02
CA ILE A 6 -26.61 5.97 5.87
C ILE A 6 -27.92 6.16 5.07
N THR A 7 -27.82 6.67 3.84
CA THR A 7 -28.95 6.83 2.91
C THR A 7 -28.60 6.26 1.53
N VAL A 8 -29.65 5.88 0.79
CA VAL A 8 -29.54 5.46 -0.62
C VAL A 8 -28.86 6.54 -1.47
N CYS A 9 -29.18 7.82 -1.26
CA CYS A 9 -28.55 8.94 -1.97
C CYS A 9 -27.03 8.99 -1.78
N SER A 10 -26.58 8.81 -0.53
CA SER A 10 -25.14 8.79 -0.21
C SER A 10 -24.43 7.55 -0.75
N ASP A 11 -25.17 6.46 -0.97
CA ASP A 11 -24.61 5.21 -1.51
C ASP A 11 -24.48 5.23 -3.03
N ILE A 12 -25.44 5.83 -3.73
CA ILE A 12 -25.42 5.95 -5.20
C ILE A 12 -24.25 6.83 -5.68
N LEU A 13 -23.81 7.79 -4.87
CA LEU A 13 -22.67 8.67 -5.20
C LEU A 13 -21.29 8.05 -4.94
N LYS A 14 -21.24 6.79 -4.51
CA LYS A 14 -20.02 6.02 -4.30
C LYS A 14 -19.66 5.16 -5.51
N PRO A 15 -18.43 4.63 -5.57
CA PRO A 15 -18.02 3.71 -6.63
C PRO A 15 -19.02 2.56 -6.78
N GLY A 16 -19.43 2.28 -8.02
CA GLY A 16 -20.45 1.29 -8.34
C GLY A 16 -21.90 1.67 -8.02
N GLY A 17 -22.14 2.85 -7.45
CA GLY A 17 -23.39 3.23 -6.79
C GLY A 17 -24.66 3.04 -7.64
N TYR A 18 -24.68 3.57 -8.87
CA TYR A 18 -25.81 3.34 -9.79
C TYR A 18 -25.98 1.87 -10.19
N GLY A 19 -24.89 1.11 -10.27
CA GLY A 19 -24.96 -0.33 -10.57
C GLY A 19 -25.55 -1.16 -9.42
N LEU A 20 -25.52 -0.67 -8.18
CA LEU A 20 -26.02 -1.37 -7.00
C LEU A 20 -27.55 -1.49 -6.96
N PHE A 21 -28.29 -0.76 -7.79
CA PHE A 21 -29.76 -0.87 -7.81
C PHE A 21 -30.23 -2.31 -8.07
N GLY A 22 -29.51 -3.07 -8.89
CA GLY A 22 -29.78 -4.49 -9.08
C GLY A 22 -29.70 -5.27 -7.76
N GLN A 23 -28.63 -5.07 -6.99
CA GLN A 23 -28.45 -5.71 -5.69
C GLN A 23 -29.52 -5.29 -4.68
N TYR A 24 -30.00 -4.04 -4.69
CA TYR A 24 -31.10 -3.62 -3.82
C TYR A 24 -32.40 -4.36 -4.12
N VAL A 25 -32.72 -4.54 -5.40
CA VAL A 25 -33.91 -5.28 -5.82
C VAL A 25 -33.79 -6.76 -5.46
N GLU A 26 -32.62 -7.37 -5.64
CA GLU A 26 -32.32 -8.75 -5.21
C GLU A 26 -32.52 -8.94 -3.71
N GLU A 27 -31.92 -8.07 -2.89
CA GLU A 27 -32.07 -8.11 -1.43
C GLU A 27 -33.52 -7.91 -1.00
N LEU A 28 -34.25 -6.95 -1.60
CA LEU A 28 -35.66 -6.72 -1.30
C LEU A 28 -36.52 -7.95 -1.62
N ARG A 29 -36.30 -8.58 -2.78
CA ARG A 29 -36.99 -9.83 -3.16
C ARG A 29 -36.70 -10.95 -2.16
N GLN A 30 -35.44 -11.15 -1.80
CA GLN A 30 -35.06 -12.14 -0.80
C GLN A 30 -35.77 -11.90 0.55
N ARG A 31 -35.88 -10.64 0.99
CA ARG A 31 -36.63 -10.31 2.23
C ARG A 31 -38.13 -10.58 2.13
N PHE A 32 -38.72 -10.40 0.96
CA PHE A 32 -40.12 -10.75 0.72
C PHE A 32 -40.29 -12.26 0.80
N ASP A 33 -39.40 -13.02 0.14
CA ASP A 33 -39.41 -14.48 0.13
C ASP A 33 -39.22 -15.06 1.54
N ASP A 34 -38.28 -14.52 2.34
CA ASP A 34 -38.03 -14.91 3.74
C ASP A 34 -39.30 -14.85 4.62
N CYS A 35 -40.25 -14.00 4.26
CA CYS A 35 -41.52 -13.81 4.98
C CYS A 35 -42.73 -14.27 4.14
N ALA A 36 -42.52 -14.91 2.98
CA ALA A 36 -43.57 -15.27 2.02
C ALA A 36 -44.55 -14.11 1.71
N ALA A 37 -44.03 -12.89 1.57
CA ALA A 37 -44.81 -11.68 1.32
C ALA A 37 -45.07 -11.48 -0.17
N ARG A 38 -46.30 -11.11 -0.53
CA ARG A 38 -46.72 -10.91 -1.94
C ARG A 38 -46.58 -9.46 -2.41
N ASN A 39 -46.60 -8.51 -1.48
CA ASN A 39 -46.51 -7.08 -1.72
C ASN A 39 -45.96 -6.36 -0.47
N ILE A 40 -45.78 -5.04 -0.56
CA ILE A 40 -45.17 -4.24 0.51
C ILE A 40 -45.99 -4.29 1.81
N ASP A 41 -47.32 -4.18 1.73
CA ASP A 41 -48.19 -4.18 2.90
C ASP A 41 -48.13 -5.53 3.63
N ASP A 42 -48.20 -6.63 2.87
CA ASP A 42 -48.03 -8.00 3.36
C ASP A 42 -46.65 -8.20 3.99
N PHE A 43 -45.60 -7.64 3.40
CA PHE A 43 -44.25 -7.66 3.97
C PHE A 43 -44.19 -6.91 5.30
N ILE A 44 -44.75 -5.70 5.38
CA ILE A 44 -44.78 -4.89 6.60
C ILE A 44 -45.49 -5.64 7.73
N ILE A 45 -46.68 -6.19 7.45
CA ILE A 45 -47.48 -6.94 8.42
C ILE A 45 -46.70 -8.18 8.89
N LYS A 46 -46.28 -9.05 7.97
CA LYS A 46 -45.59 -10.31 8.33
C LYS A 46 -44.27 -10.08 9.04
N ARG A 47 -43.51 -9.04 8.65
CA ARG A 47 -42.23 -8.69 9.27
C ARG A 47 -42.40 -8.20 10.71
N SER A 48 -43.52 -7.54 11.01
CA SER A 48 -43.82 -7.06 12.37
C SER A 48 -43.94 -8.21 13.36
N LYS A 49 -44.41 -9.38 12.91
CA LYS A 49 -44.77 -10.56 13.72
C LYS A 49 -45.93 -10.32 14.70
N GLU A 50 -46.72 -9.27 14.48
CA GLU A 50 -47.89 -8.96 15.29
C GLU A 50 -49.16 -9.60 14.73
N ARG A 51 -50.15 -9.82 15.61
CA ARG A 51 -51.48 -10.31 15.23
C ARG A 51 -52.41 -9.16 14.86
N THR A 52 -52.01 -8.34 13.89
CA THR A 52 -52.80 -7.20 13.41
C THR A 52 -52.54 -6.95 11.93
N ASP A 53 -53.59 -6.64 11.18
CA ASP A 53 -53.51 -6.29 9.76
C ASP A 53 -53.35 -4.77 9.54
N ASP A 54 -53.18 -4.00 10.62
CA ASP A 54 -52.89 -2.57 10.54
C ASP A 54 -51.46 -2.35 10.06
N VAL A 55 -51.33 -2.01 8.77
CA VAL A 55 -50.06 -1.75 8.10
C VAL A 55 -49.27 -0.62 8.79
N GLN A 56 -49.92 0.45 9.24
CA GLN A 56 -49.23 1.59 9.85
C GLN A 56 -48.65 1.22 11.21
N LYS A 57 -49.44 0.50 12.03
CA LYS A 57 -48.97 -0.01 13.32
C LYS A 57 -47.81 -0.99 13.15
N CYS A 58 -47.93 -1.93 12.19
CA CYS A 58 -46.87 -2.87 11.86
C CYS A 58 -45.60 -2.18 11.36
N ALA A 59 -45.73 -1.13 10.53
CA ALA A 59 -44.62 -0.33 10.04
C ALA A 59 -43.87 0.36 11.19
N LEU A 60 -44.59 0.98 12.12
CA LEU A 60 -44.01 1.64 13.28
C LEU A 60 -43.24 0.66 14.17
N ILE A 61 -43.78 -0.55 14.38
CA ILE A 61 -43.12 -1.60 15.16
C ILE A 61 -41.82 -2.06 14.49
N ASN A 62 -41.85 -2.29 13.18
CA ASN A 62 -40.65 -2.63 12.42
C ASN A 62 -39.60 -1.52 12.48
N LEU A 63 -40.02 -0.26 12.38
CA LEU A 63 -39.14 0.90 12.44
C LEU A 63 -38.49 1.04 13.82
N ASN A 64 -39.26 0.92 14.91
CA ASN A 64 -38.74 0.96 16.27
C ASN A 64 -37.74 -0.17 16.53
N ARG A 65 -38.06 -1.40 16.10
CA ARG A 65 -37.15 -2.55 16.19
C ARG A 65 -35.86 -2.33 15.39
N TYR A 66 -35.95 -1.65 14.24
CA TYR A 66 -34.77 -1.28 13.48
C TYR A 66 -33.95 -0.21 14.21
N ALA A 67 -34.59 0.83 14.74
CA ALA A 67 -33.94 1.89 15.51
C ALA A 67 -33.19 1.35 16.73
N ASP A 68 -33.79 0.43 17.49
CA ASP A 68 -33.15 -0.22 18.63
C ASP A 68 -31.87 -0.97 18.21
N LYS A 69 -31.91 -1.66 17.06
CA LYS A 69 -30.74 -2.37 16.51
C LYS A 69 -29.65 -1.45 16.00
N VAL A 70 -30.01 -0.25 15.52
CA VAL A 70 -29.04 0.72 14.95
C VAL A 70 -28.04 1.17 16.01
N LEU A 71 -28.46 1.33 17.27
CA LEU A 71 -27.60 1.79 18.39
C LEU A 71 -26.39 0.88 18.64
N ASP A 72 -26.57 -0.43 18.48
CA ASP A 72 -25.53 -1.44 18.71
C ASP A 72 -24.90 -1.99 17.43
N ASN A 73 -25.38 -1.57 16.26
CA ASN A 73 -24.84 -2.04 15.01
C ASN A 73 -23.49 -1.39 14.72
N LYS A 74 -22.43 -2.21 14.71
CA LYS A 74 -21.05 -1.79 14.40
C LYS A 74 -20.92 -1.06 13.06
N ARG A 75 -21.82 -1.26 12.10
CA ARG A 75 -21.85 -0.56 10.79
C ARG A 75 -22.10 0.94 10.92
N TYR A 76 -22.74 1.39 12.00
CA TYR A 76 -23.05 2.80 12.24
C TYR A 76 -22.13 3.43 13.29
N ARG A 77 -21.11 2.70 13.78
CA ARG A 77 -20.12 3.21 14.72
C ARG A 77 -18.86 3.64 13.98
N LYS A 78 -18.37 4.85 14.28
CA LYS A 78 -17.08 5.32 13.78
C LYS A 78 -15.96 4.56 14.49
N ASN A 79 -15.34 3.62 13.80
CA ASN A 79 -14.29 2.77 14.38
C ASN A 79 -12.87 3.15 13.90
N HIS A 80 -12.73 4.12 13.00
CA HIS A 80 -11.44 4.49 12.42
C HIS A 80 -10.62 5.39 13.37
N ILE A 81 -9.38 4.97 13.68
CA ILE A 81 -8.40 5.80 14.41
C ILE A 81 -7.89 6.92 13.49
N HIS A 82 -7.49 6.56 12.28
CA HIS A 82 -7.08 7.49 11.21
C HIS A 82 -8.13 7.56 10.11
N GLU A 83 -8.26 8.73 9.48
CA GLU A 83 -9.15 8.87 8.34
C GLU A 83 -8.66 8.03 7.15
N PRO A 84 -9.52 7.17 6.58
CA PRO A 84 -9.12 6.35 5.46
C PRO A 84 -8.93 7.19 4.19
N SER A 85 -7.86 6.90 3.44
CA SER A 85 -7.57 7.54 2.17
C SER A 85 -7.03 6.53 1.17
N ILE A 86 -7.69 6.44 0.01
CA ILE A 86 -7.28 5.60 -1.12
C ILE A 86 -6.17 6.23 -1.98
N LYS A 87 -5.82 7.49 -1.71
CA LYS A 87 -4.86 8.25 -2.51
C LYS A 87 -3.45 7.69 -2.32
N THR A 88 -2.76 7.48 -3.43
CA THR A 88 -1.35 7.15 -3.54
C THR A 88 -0.57 8.39 -4.00
N SER A 89 0.75 8.32 -3.97
CA SER A 89 1.64 9.36 -4.52
C SER A 89 1.78 9.28 -6.05
N ARG A 90 1.21 8.26 -6.71
CA ARG A 90 1.33 8.06 -8.15
C ARG A 90 0.54 9.16 -8.89
N PRO A 91 1.18 9.92 -9.81
CA PRO A 91 0.50 10.93 -10.60
C PRO A 91 -0.52 10.29 -11.57
N LEU A 92 -1.55 11.05 -11.94
CA LEU A 92 -2.48 10.63 -12.98
C LEU A 92 -1.91 11.01 -14.35
N GLY A 93 -1.46 10.01 -15.12
CA GLY A 93 -1.00 10.24 -16.49
C GLY A 93 -2.16 10.48 -17.45
N PHE A 94 -1.93 11.18 -18.55
CA PHE A 94 -2.94 11.47 -19.58
C PHE A 94 -3.53 10.17 -20.19
N PHE A 95 -2.67 9.22 -20.58
CA PHE A 95 -3.03 7.86 -21.04
C PHE A 95 -2.56 6.72 -20.12
N ASP A 96 -2.16 7.07 -18.89
CA ASP A 96 -1.71 6.11 -17.87
C ASP A 96 -2.55 6.30 -16.59
N CYS A 97 -3.59 5.48 -16.46
CA CYS A 97 -4.58 5.54 -15.37
C CYS A 97 -4.51 4.30 -14.48
N ILE A 98 -4.37 3.13 -15.08
CA ILE A 98 -4.71 1.85 -14.46
C ILE A 98 -3.52 1.30 -13.71
N HIS A 99 -3.63 1.28 -12.39
CA HIS A 99 -2.68 0.60 -11.53
C HIS A 99 -3.37 0.25 -10.22
N ALA A 100 -2.96 -0.86 -9.60
CA ALA A 100 -3.51 -1.28 -8.33
C ALA A 100 -2.85 -0.49 -7.19
N PRO A 101 -3.60 0.33 -6.41
CA PRO A 101 -3.01 1.18 -5.38
C PRO A 101 -2.39 0.39 -4.21
N CYS A 102 -2.79 -0.87 -4.05
CA CYS A 102 -2.17 -1.79 -3.11
C CYS A 102 -0.72 -2.14 -3.49
N VAL A 103 -0.39 -2.17 -4.79
CA VAL A 103 0.97 -2.42 -5.30
C VAL A 103 1.82 -1.17 -5.15
N ASP A 104 1.32 0.02 -5.54
CA ASP A 104 2.00 1.32 -5.39
C ASP A 104 2.52 1.57 -3.96
N THR A 105 1.73 1.14 -2.98
CA THR A 105 1.99 1.42 -1.56
C THR A 105 2.86 0.35 -0.91
N CYS A 106 2.95 -0.84 -1.51
CA CYS A 106 3.73 -1.93 -0.95
C CYS A 106 5.23 -1.64 -1.15
N PRO A 107 6.07 -1.60 -0.09
CA PRO A 107 7.51 -1.34 -0.24
C PRO A 107 8.24 -2.37 -1.09
N THR A 108 7.71 -3.59 -1.16
CA THR A 108 8.20 -4.67 -2.02
C THR A 108 7.45 -4.76 -3.36
N SER A 109 6.64 -3.77 -3.73
CA SER A 109 5.88 -3.73 -5.01
C SER A 109 5.21 -5.07 -5.33
N GLN A 110 4.65 -5.72 -4.30
CA GLN A 110 4.07 -7.05 -4.40
C GLN A 110 2.93 -7.04 -5.41
N ASP A 111 2.92 -7.99 -6.35
CA ASP A 111 1.79 -8.26 -7.23
C ASP A 111 0.62 -8.89 -6.46
N ILE A 112 -0.05 -8.03 -5.69
CA ILE A 112 -1.19 -8.37 -4.85
C ILE A 112 -2.37 -8.86 -5.67
N PRO A 113 -2.80 -8.18 -6.76
CA PRO A 113 -3.86 -8.70 -7.60
C PRO A 113 -3.53 -10.08 -8.17
N GLY A 114 -2.29 -10.32 -8.59
CA GLY A 114 -1.82 -11.59 -9.16
C GLY A 114 -2.01 -12.76 -8.21
N TYR A 115 -1.39 -12.73 -7.03
CA TYR A 115 -1.51 -13.86 -6.10
C TYR A 115 -2.93 -14.04 -5.54
N ILE A 116 -3.68 -12.95 -5.36
CA ILE A 116 -5.08 -13.03 -4.92
C ILE A 116 -5.94 -13.70 -6.00
N TYR A 117 -5.74 -13.37 -7.28
CA TYR A 117 -6.44 -14.04 -8.37
C TYR A 117 -6.20 -15.55 -8.36
N TYR A 118 -4.94 -16.00 -8.28
CA TYR A 118 -4.65 -17.43 -8.29
C TYR A 118 -5.17 -18.12 -7.03
N THR A 119 -5.18 -17.43 -5.87
CA THR A 119 -5.82 -17.93 -4.65
C THR A 119 -7.32 -18.10 -4.84
N SER A 120 -7.99 -17.16 -5.51
CA SER A 120 -9.43 -17.23 -5.79
C SER A 120 -9.82 -18.39 -6.72
N GLN A 121 -8.85 -18.97 -7.43
CA GLN A 121 -9.00 -20.16 -8.27
C GLN A 121 -8.50 -21.45 -7.60
N GLY A 122 -8.06 -21.39 -6.33
CA GLY A 122 -7.45 -22.52 -5.63
C GLY A 122 -6.04 -22.89 -6.10
N ASN A 123 -5.42 -22.12 -6.99
CA ASN A 123 -4.06 -22.38 -7.49
C ASN A 123 -3.01 -21.75 -6.55
N LEU A 124 -2.83 -22.38 -5.39
CA LEU A 124 -1.96 -21.88 -4.33
C LEU A 124 -0.47 -21.91 -4.70
N SER A 125 -0.04 -22.87 -5.52
CA SER A 125 1.35 -22.94 -5.99
C SER A 125 1.73 -21.70 -6.79
N LYS A 126 0.90 -21.32 -7.78
CA LYS A 126 1.17 -20.12 -8.58
C LYS A 126 1.00 -18.82 -7.78
N ALA A 127 0.06 -18.79 -6.82
CA ALA A 127 -0.03 -17.67 -5.88
C ALA A 127 1.25 -17.52 -5.05
N GLY A 128 1.81 -18.64 -4.55
CA GLY A 128 3.07 -18.69 -3.83
C GLY A 128 4.25 -18.19 -4.65
N ASP A 129 4.35 -18.61 -5.91
CA ASP A 129 5.38 -18.14 -6.84
C ASP A 129 5.34 -16.62 -7.01
N ILE A 130 4.15 -16.06 -7.23
CA ILE A 130 3.96 -14.61 -7.36
C ILE A 130 4.33 -13.86 -6.07
N ILE A 131 4.07 -14.46 -4.90
CA ILE A 131 4.49 -13.84 -3.65
C ILE A 131 6.03 -13.77 -3.58
N LEU A 132 6.70 -14.89 -3.86
CA LEU A 132 8.16 -15.04 -3.77
C LEU A 132 8.94 -14.22 -4.79
N GLN A 133 8.30 -13.79 -5.88
CA GLN A 133 8.91 -12.91 -6.89
C GLN A 133 9.43 -11.60 -6.30
N THR A 134 8.77 -11.04 -5.29
CA THR A 134 9.17 -9.76 -4.70
C THR A 134 9.26 -9.76 -3.17
N ASN A 135 8.80 -10.83 -2.52
CA ASN A 135 8.82 -10.94 -1.06
C ASN A 135 9.38 -12.31 -0.62
N PRO A 136 10.62 -12.35 -0.11
CA PRO A 136 11.23 -13.59 0.36
C PRO A 136 10.71 -14.07 1.72
N PHE A 137 9.76 -13.35 2.34
CA PHE A 137 9.22 -13.63 3.67
C PHE A 137 7.69 -13.84 3.70
N PRO A 138 7.09 -14.71 2.85
CA PRO A 138 5.65 -14.97 2.85
C PRO A 138 5.12 -15.42 4.21
N TYR A 139 5.82 -16.29 4.95
CA TYR A 139 5.33 -16.81 6.24
C TYR A 139 5.32 -15.71 7.30
N THR A 140 6.44 -14.99 7.44
CA THR A 140 6.59 -13.90 8.41
C THR A 140 5.66 -12.74 8.06
N MET A 141 5.62 -12.31 6.80
CA MET A 141 4.76 -11.20 6.36
C MET A 141 3.27 -11.55 6.29
N GLY A 142 2.91 -12.83 6.29
CA GLY A 142 1.53 -13.27 6.52
C GLY A 142 1.04 -13.04 7.96
N LEU A 143 1.97 -12.82 8.90
CA LEU A 143 1.65 -12.68 10.32
C LEU A 143 1.80 -11.24 10.83
N ILE A 144 2.88 -10.56 10.46
CA ILE A 144 3.28 -9.28 11.10
C ILE A 144 3.31 -8.07 10.17
N CYS A 145 2.91 -8.23 8.90
CA CYS A 145 2.89 -7.09 7.98
C CYS A 145 1.88 -6.04 8.46
N ASP A 146 2.32 -4.79 8.46
CA ASP A 146 1.53 -3.57 8.71
C ASP A 146 0.48 -3.30 7.61
N HIS A 147 0.55 -4.07 6.52
CA HIS A 147 -0.45 -4.18 5.46
C HIS A 147 -0.94 -2.82 4.94
N LEU A 148 0.00 -1.88 4.74
CA LEU A 148 -0.28 -0.55 4.17
C LEU A 148 -1.09 -0.63 2.87
N CYS A 149 -0.90 -1.69 2.09
CA CYS A 149 -1.68 -2.01 0.90
C CYS A 149 -3.21 -2.11 1.14
N GLN A 150 -3.67 -2.62 2.28
CA GLN A 150 -5.11 -2.70 2.61
C GLN A 150 -5.69 -1.31 2.89
N THR A 151 -4.89 -0.38 3.43
CA THR A 151 -5.33 1.00 3.68
C THR A 151 -5.68 1.75 2.40
N LYS A 152 -5.12 1.30 1.26
CA LYS A 152 -5.36 1.86 -0.08
C LYS A 152 -6.28 1.01 -0.94
N CYS A 153 -6.79 -0.11 -0.44
CA CYS A 153 -7.70 -0.96 -1.18
C CYS A 153 -8.95 -0.19 -1.60
N THR A 154 -9.26 -0.17 -2.89
CA THR A 154 -10.41 0.57 -3.45
C THR A 154 -11.75 0.11 -2.86
N ARG A 155 -11.84 -1.14 -2.39
CA ARG A 155 -13.01 -1.68 -1.70
C ARG A 155 -13.43 -0.90 -0.46
N ILE A 156 -12.56 -0.11 0.16
CA ILE A 156 -12.93 0.76 1.28
C ILE A 156 -14.07 1.72 0.94
N ASN A 157 -14.28 2.03 -0.34
CA ASN A 157 -15.39 2.87 -0.78
C ASN A 157 -16.67 2.08 -1.12
N TYR A 158 -16.57 0.76 -1.29
CA TYR A 158 -17.67 -0.17 -1.56
C TYR A 158 -18.20 -0.81 -0.26
N ASP A 159 -17.32 -1.51 0.46
CA ASP A 159 -17.59 -2.25 1.68
C ASP A 159 -16.36 -2.27 2.61
N GLN A 160 -15.55 -3.32 2.60
CA GLN A 160 -14.34 -3.47 3.42
C GLN A 160 -13.14 -3.80 2.52
N PRO A 161 -11.92 -3.32 2.85
CA PRO A 161 -10.69 -3.78 2.21
C PRO A 161 -10.61 -5.31 2.11
N VAL A 162 -9.94 -5.80 1.08
CA VAL A 162 -9.59 -7.23 0.99
C VAL A 162 -8.55 -7.56 2.07
N MET A 163 -8.67 -8.72 2.70
CA MET A 163 -7.75 -9.26 3.71
C MET A 163 -6.45 -9.79 3.06
N ILE A 164 -5.70 -8.86 2.46
CA ILE A 164 -4.47 -9.11 1.66
C ILE A 164 -3.43 -9.89 2.48
N ARG A 165 -3.23 -9.56 3.76
CA ARG A 165 -2.26 -10.23 4.64
C ARG A 165 -2.69 -11.66 4.93
N GLU A 166 -3.97 -11.87 5.21
CA GLU A 166 -4.53 -13.17 5.60
C GLU A 166 -4.57 -14.14 4.41
N ILE A 167 -4.87 -13.65 3.21
CA ILE A 167 -4.73 -14.43 1.98
C ILE A 167 -3.28 -14.85 1.78
N LYS A 168 -2.32 -13.93 1.94
CA LYS A 168 -0.88 -14.24 1.83
C LYS A 168 -0.47 -15.31 2.85
N ARG A 169 -0.95 -15.19 4.08
CA ARG A 169 -0.69 -16.16 5.14
C ARG A 169 -1.19 -17.55 4.79
N TYR A 170 -2.45 -17.65 4.33
CA TYR A 170 -3.01 -18.92 3.90
C TYR A 170 -2.18 -19.55 2.78
N VAL A 171 -1.83 -18.76 1.76
CA VAL A 171 -0.97 -19.22 0.66
C VAL A 171 0.38 -19.70 1.20
N ALA A 172 1.00 -18.95 2.11
CA ALA A 172 2.30 -19.34 2.67
C ALA A 172 2.21 -20.66 3.44
N GLU A 173 1.22 -20.82 4.31
CA GLU A 173 1.07 -22.00 5.17
C GLU A 173 0.62 -23.26 4.43
N THR A 174 -0.16 -23.11 3.35
CA THR A 174 -0.79 -24.24 2.65
C THR A 174 -0.11 -24.57 1.33
N ALA A 175 0.39 -23.58 0.59
CA ALA A 175 1.12 -23.87 -0.63
C ALA A 175 2.40 -24.62 -0.28
N ILE A 176 2.70 -25.64 -1.09
CA ILE A 176 4.09 -26.08 -1.24
C ILE A 176 4.78 -24.94 -1.97
N LEU A 177 5.20 -23.92 -1.21
CA LEU A 177 6.07 -22.86 -1.72
C LEU A 177 7.29 -23.58 -2.28
N ASN A 178 7.45 -23.52 -3.60
CA ASN A 178 8.29 -24.44 -4.36
C ASN A 178 9.65 -24.67 -3.69
N GLU A 179 10.13 -25.92 -3.79
CA GLU A 179 11.53 -26.23 -3.49
C GLU A 179 12.43 -25.20 -4.21
N VAL A 180 13.35 -24.60 -3.46
CA VAL A 180 14.35 -23.66 -3.96
C VAL A 180 15.09 -24.21 -5.18
N SER A 181 15.15 -25.54 -5.30
CA SER A 181 15.65 -26.33 -6.43
C SER A 181 15.07 -25.94 -7.79
N LYS A 182 13.86 -25.34 -7.85
CA LYS A 182 13.18 -24.97 -9.10
C LYS A 182 13.43 -23.54 -9.56
N ILE A 183 14.04 -22.69 -8.75
CA ILE A 183 14.38 -21.32 -9.18
C ILE A 183 15.49 -21.45 -10.24
N PRO A 184 15.26 -21.02 -11.50
CA PRO A 184 16.30 -21.07 -12.52
C PRO A 184 17.47 -20.23 -12.04
N LYS A 185 18.60 -20.89 -11.72
CA LYS A 185 19.84 -20.17 -11.49
C LYS A 185 20.27 -19.59 -12.84
N PRO A 186 20.55 -18.28 -12.95
CA PRO A 186 21.16 -17.72 -14.14
C PRO A 186 22.38 -18.57 -14.51
N GLN A 187 22.65 -18.72 -15.82
CA GLN A 187 23.90 -19.33 -16.27
C GLN A 187 25.04 -18.71 -15.46
N GLN A 188 25.90 -19.57 -14.89
CA GLN A 188 26.99 -19.15 -14.01
C GLN A 188 27.67 -17.92 -14.62
N MET A 189 27.63 -16.79 -13.92
CA MET A 189 28.35 -15.61 -14.36
C MET A 189 29.82 -15.98 -14.49
N GLU A 190 30.42 -15.73 -15.67
CA GLU A 190 31.86 -15.69 -15.82
C GLU A 190 32.35 -14.55 -14.91
N ASN A 191 32.94 -14.89 -13.75
CA ASN A 191 33.28 -14.01 -12.62
C ASN A 191 32.13 -13.71 -11.65
N ARG A 192 31.82 -14.68 -10.79
CA ARG A 192 30.85 -14.53 -9.70
C ARG A 192 31.32 -13.48 -8.68
N LYS A 193 30.71 -12.29 -8.71
CA LYS A 193 30.95 -11.20 -7.76
C LYS A 193 30.63 -11.61 -6.33
N GLU A 194 31.46 -11.17 -5.39
CA GLU A 194 31.31 -11.43 -3.96
C GLU A 194 30.61 -10.26 -3.27
N VAL A 195 29.51 -10.55 -2.58
CA VAL A 195 28.76 -9.57 -1.79
C VAL A 195 28.76 -9.98 -0.32
N ALA A 196 29.23 -9.09 0.54
CA ALA A 196 29.15 -9.22 1.98
C ALA A 196 27.96 -8.45 2.53
N ILE A 197 27.18 -9.09 3.39
CA ILE A 197 26.03 -8.49 4.05
C ILE A 197 26.26 -8.55 5.56
N ILE A 198 26.11 -7.44 6.25
CA ILE A 198 26.33 -7.34 7.70
C ILE A 198 24.95 -7.22 8.36
N GLY A 199 24.53 -8.27 9.04
CA GLY A 199 23.23 -8.42 9.69
C GLY A 199 22.27 -9.36 8.92
N ALA A 200 21.83 -10.43 9.58
CA ALA A 200 20.84 -11.39 9.10
C ALA A 200 19.41 -11.00 9.52
N GLY A 201 19.09 -9.70 9.54
CA GLY A 201 17.71 -9.21 9.70
C GLY A 201 16.91 -9.29 8.39
N PRO A 202 15.62 -8.92 8.39
CA PRO A 202 14.77 -8.95 7.19
C PRO A 202 15.37 -8.21 5.98
N SER A 203 16.08 -7.10 6.22
CA SER A 203 16.72 -6.32 5.16
C SER A 203 17.89 -7.05 4.51
N GLY A 204 18.86 -7.50 5.32
CA GLY A 204 20.05 -8.21 4.83
C GLY A 204 19.69 -9.53 4.16
N LEU A 205 18.79 -10.30 4.77
CA LEU A 205 18.28 -11.54 4.19
C LEU A 205 17.51 -11.29 2.88
N SER A 206 16.69 -10.24 2.78
CA SER A 206 16.04 -9.91 1.52
C SER A 206 17.05 -9.60 0.41
N CYS A 207 18.07 -8.80 0.71
CA CYS A 207 19.15 -8.52 -0.23
C CYS A 207 19.86 -9.81 -0.68
N ALA A 208 20.18 -10.68 0.28
CA ALA A 208 20.82 -11.96 0.03
C ALA A 208 20.01 -12.86 -0.90
N TYR A 209 18.69 -12.93 -0.69
CA TYR A 209 17.78 -13.72 -1.52
C TYR A 209 17.85 -13.28 -2.99
N PHE A 210 17.67 -11.98 -3.26
CA PHE A 210 17.64 -11.46 -4.63
C PHE A 210 19.00 -11.51 -5.32
N LEU A 211 20.10 -11.30 -4.60
CA LEU A 211 21.44 -11.46 -5.14
C LEU A 211 21.77 -12.93 -5.44
N ALA A 212 21.40 -13.85 -4.54
CA ALA A 212 21.67 -15.27 -4.74
C ALA A 212 20.91 -15.85 -5.94
N ILE A 213 19.64 -15.49 -6.12
CA ILE A 213 18.87 -15.90 -7.32
C ILE A 213 19.35 -15.20 -8.59
N ALA A 214 19.96 -14.01 -8.50
CA ALA A 214 20.62 -13.35 -9.63
C ALA A 214 22.02 -13.91 -9.93
N GLY A 215 22.52 -14.89 -9.15
CA GLY A 215 23.76 -15.62 -9.41
C GLY A 215 24.98 -15.16 -8.61
N PHE A 216 24.86 -14.15 -7.74
CA PHE A 216 25.98 -13.63 -6.94
C PHE A 216 26.46 -14.61 -5.87
N SER A 217 27.70 -14.45 -5.38
CA SER A 217 28.22 -15.14 -4.20
C SER A 217 27.94 -14.27 -2.97
N VAL A 218 27.12 -14.76 -2.03
CA VAL A 218 26.66 -13.95 -0.89
C VAL A 218 27.11 -14.56 0.43
N SER A 219 27.73 -13.73 1.26
CA SER A 219 28.10 -14.03 2.65
C SER A 219 27.42 -13.08 3.60
N ILE A 220 26.75 -13.59 4.63
CA ILE A 220 26.11 -12.81 5.69
C ILE A 220 26.90 -12.97 6.99
N TYR A 221 27.19 -11.87 7.67
CA TYR A 221 27.83 -11.84 8.99
C TYR A 221 26.79 -11.41 10.03
N GLU A 222 26.48 -12.28 10.98
CA GLU A 222 25.43 -12.09 11.99
C GLU A 222 26.01 -12.19 13.41
N ALA A 223 25.77 -11.15 14.22
CA ALA A 223 26.28 -11.08 15.58
C ALA A 223 25.58 -12.08 16.52
N LYS A 224 24.30 -12.38 16.30
CA LYS A 224 23.51 -13.31 17.11
C LYS A 224 23.67 -14.77 16.66
N LEU A 225 23.15 -15.67 17.50
CA LEU A 225 23.15 -17.12 17.25
C LEU A 225 22.19 -17.56 16.12
N ARG A 226 21.18 -16.75 15.79
CA ARG A 226 20.12 -17.10 14.83
C ARG A 226 19.84 -15.96 13.87
N SER A 227 19.53 -16.30 12.63
CA SER A 227 19.02 -15.37 11.61
C SER A 227 17.62 -14.88 11.94
N GLY A 228 17.26 -13.74 11.36
CA GLY A 228 15.94 -13.10 11.44
C GLY A 228 15.92 -11.80 12.24
N GLY A 229 17.04 -11.36 12.82
CA GLY A 229 17.16 -10.07 13.52
C GLY A 229 16.05 -9.84 14.56
N MET A 230 15.45 -8.64 14.57
CA MET A 230 14.36 -8.30 15.50
C MET A 230 13.11 -9.19 15.36
N ALA A 231 12.83 -9.72 14.16
CA ALA A 231 11.71 -10.65 13.98
C ALA A 231 11.95 -11.95 14.78
N SER A 232 13.20 -12.42 14.83
CA SER A 232 13.57 -13.58 15.64
C SER A 232 13.53 -13.30 17.13
N SER A 233 14.03 -12.13 17.57
CA SER A 233 14.32 -11.91 19.00
C SER A 233 13.27 -11.10 19.75
N VAL A 234 12.55 -10.18 19.10
CA VAL A 234 11.72 -9.17 19.80
C VAL A 234 10.23 -9.41 19.58
N ILE A 235 9.82 -9.82 18.38
CA ILE A 235 8.39 -9.94 18.08
C ILE A 235 7.77 -11.11 18.86
N PRO A 236 6.69 -10.88 19.64
CA PRO A 236 6.09 -11.91 20.47
C PRO A 236 5.48 -13.09 19.70
N VAL A 237 5.47 -14.27 20.33
CA VAL A 237 4.97 -15.53 19.73
C VAL A 237 3.49 -15.47 19.34
N PHE A 238 2.68 -14.71 20.08
CA PHE A 238 1.25 -14.52 19.78
C PHE A 238 1.00 -13.66 18.53
N ARG A 239 2.05 -13.07 17.93
CA ARG A 239 2.05 -12.40 16.63
C ARG A 239 2.85 -13.17 15.59
N LEU A 240 4.07 -13.60 15.91
CA LEU A 240 4.98 -14.29 14.99
C LEU A 240 5.45 -15.63 15.57
N THR A 241 5.08 -16.72 14.92
CA THR A 241 5.57 -18.05 15.31
C THR A 241 7.01 -18.26 14.87
N ASP A 242 7.82 -18.94 15.67
CA ASP A 242 9.21 -19.25 15.32
C ASP A 242 9.28 -20.12 14.05
N ARG A 243 8.30 -21.01 13.86
CA ARG A 243 8.20 -21.86 12.67
C ARG A 243 8.04 -21.04 11.38
N ALA A 244 7.21 -19.99 11.40
CA ALA A 244 7.01 -19.12 10.24
C ALA A 244 8.34 -18.48 9.80
N LEU A 245 9.08 -17.91 10.75
CA LEU A 245 10.37 -17.29 10.47
C LEU A 245 11.42 -18.31 10.00
N GLN A 246 11.48 -19.48 10.66
CA GLN A 246 12.41 -20.54 10.27
C GLN A 246 12.16 -21.04 8.86
N ASN A 247 10.89 -21.17 8.43
CA ASN A 247 10.57 -21.55 7.06
C ASN A 247 11.09 -20.53 6.04
N ASP A 248 10.96 -19.23 6.32
CA ASP A 248 11.49 -18.18 5.44
C ASP A 248 13.02 -18.19 5.38
N VAL A 249 13.68 -18.28 6.54
CA VAL A 249 15.14 -18.29 6.64
C VAL A 249 15.75 -19.53 5.97
N LYS A 250 15.19 -20.72 6.23
CA LYS A 250 15.69 -21.97 5.67
C LYS A 250 15.67 -21.98 4.15
N ARG A 251 14.59 -21.47 3.55
CA ARG A 251 14.46 -21.32 2.09
C ARG A 251 15.56 -20.43 1.51
N LEU A 252 15.98 -19.40 2.23
CA LEU A 252 17.09 -18.55 1.81
C LEU A 252 18.44 -19.27 1.93
N GLU A 253 18.68 -19.99 3.03
CA GLU A 253 19.91 -20.76 3.22
C GLU A 253 20.09 -21.84 2.14
N GLU A 254 19.00 -22.46 1.69
CA GLU A 254 18.98 -23.43 0.58
C GLU A 254 19.43 -22.85 -0.78
N LEU A 255 19.47 -21.52 -0.95
CA LEU A 255 20.02 -20.86 -2.14
C LEU A 255 21.55 -20.93 -2.22
N GLY A 256 22.22 -21.37 -1.15
CA GLY A 256 23.68 -21.42 -1.05
C GLY A 256 24.31 -20.14 -0.51
N VAL A 257 23.53 -19.31 0.20
CA VAL A 257 24.02 -18.16 0.96
C VAL A 257 24.80 -18.65 2.18
N LYS A 258 26.02 -18.14 2.39
CA LYS A 258 26.83 -18.48 3.56
C LYS A 258 26.48 -17.55 4.72
N VAL A 259 26.14 -18.09 5.88
CA VAL A 259 25.81 -17.29 7.07
C VAL A 259 26.79 -17.60 8.20
N TYR A 260 27.53 -16.58 8.63
CA TYR A 260 28.47 -16.65 9.74
C TYR A 260 27.81 -16.07 10.99
N HIS A 261 27.27 -16.96 11.83
CA HIS A 261 26.70 -16.60 13.13
C HIS A 261 27.77 -16.31 14.17
N GLN A 262 27.38 -15.56 15.21
CA GLN A 262 28.27 -15.13 16.29
C GLN A 262 29.50 -14.37 15.77
N TYR A 263 29.33 -13.67 14.65
CA TYR A 263 30.35 -12.85 14.03
C TYR A 263 29.94 -11.38 14.14
N GLU A 264 30.43 -10.73 15.20
CA GLU A 264 30.24 -9.30 15.39
C GLU A 264 31.24 -8.53 14.52
N VAL A 265 30.72 -7.66 13.65
CA VAL A 265 31.55 -6.80 12.80
C VAL A 265 31.93 -5.53 13.58
N ASN A 266 33.23 -5.29 13.70
CA ASN A 266 33.85 -4.09 14.25
C ASN A 266 34.67 -3.39 13.15
N GLU A 267 35.30 -2.27 13.48
CA GLU A 267 36.15 -1.52 12.53
C GLU A 267 37.19 -2.41 11.82
N SER A 268 37.94 -3.22 12.57
CA SER A 268 39.07 -3.99 12.02
C SER A 268 38.63 -5.06 11.01
N ASN A 269 37.56 -5.81 11.31
CA ASN A 269 37.07 -6.85 10.42
C ASN A 269 36.16 -6.29 9.32
N PHE A 270 35.52 -5.12 9.52
CA PHE A 270 34.82 -4.40 8.45
C PHE A 270 35.78 -4.05 7.31
N GLN A 271 36.96 -3.51 7.61
CA GLN A 271 37.96 -3.18 6.60
C GLN A 271 38.47 -4.43 5.86
N LEU A 272 38.56 -5.58 6.54
CA LEU A 272 38.91 -6.85 5.91
C LEU A 272 37.81 -7.31 4.94
N ILE A 273 36.55 -7.32 5.40
CA ILE A 273 35.38 -7.69 4.60
C ILE A 273 35.30 -6.81 3.35
N LYS A 274 35.44 -5.48 3.51
CA LYS A 274 35.42 -4.52 2.39
C LYS A 274 36.53 -4.79 1.36
N LYS A 275 37.69 -5.29 1.77
CA LYS A 275 38.78 -5.65 0.84
C LYS A 275 38.56 -6.98 0.12
N GLN A 276 37.76 -7.88 0.70
CA GLN A 276 37.53 -9.23 0.18
C GLN A 276 36.26 -9.35 -0.67
N SER A 277 35.37 -8.36 -0.61
CA SER A 277 34.09 -8.36 -1.34
C SER A 277 34.03 -7.21 -2.33
N ASP A 278 33.38 -7.43 -3.47
CA ASP A 278 33.13 -6.39 -4.46
C ASP A 278 32.12 -5.35 -3.93
N TYR A 279 31.16 -5.82 -3.13
CA TYR A 279 30.09 -5.01 -2.54
C TYR A 279 29.88 -5.35 -1.06
N VAL A 280 29.51 -4.34 -0.27
CA VAL A 280 29.13 -4.50 1.15
C VAL A 280 27.75 -3.89 1.38
N TYR A 281 26.87 -4.62 2.07
CA TYR A 281 25.58 -4.10 2.51
C TYR A 281 25.44 -4.14 4.03
N ILE A 282 25.21 -2.97 4.63
CA ILE A 282 25.04 -2.79 6.08
C ILE A 282 23.56 -2.83 6.42
N ALA A 283 23.14 -3.93 7.03
CA ALA A 283 21.75 -4.26 7.38
C ALA A 283 21.60 -4.60 8.87
N VAL A 284 22.38 -3.92 9.71
CA VAL A 284 22.51 -4.19 11.17
C VAL A 284 21.33 -3.72 12.02
N GLY A 285 20.42 -2.94 11.45
CA GLY A 285 19.24 -2.38 12.12
C GLY A 285 19.54 -1.30 13.17
N ALA A 286 18.52 -0.89 13.92
CA ALA A 286 18.64 0.00 15.06
C ALA A 286 18.70 -0.82 16.37
N GLN A 287 19.90 -1.05 16.87
CA GLN A 287 20.17 -2.12 17.84
C GLN A 287 19.90 -1.74 19.30
N ARG A 288 19.88 -0.45 19.63
CA ARG A 288 19.75 0.03 21.02
C ARG A 288 18.42 0.71 21.23
N SER A 289 17.77 0.47 22.38
CA SER A 289 16.61 1.27 22.78
C SER A 289 17.06 2.67 23.19
N ALA A 290 16.27 3.68 22.82
CA ALA A 290 16.48 5.04 23.31
C ALA A 290 16.24 5.11 24.82
N LYS A 291 17.13 5.79 25.54
CA LYS A 291 17.08 5.88 27.01
C LYS A 291 16.13 6.98 27.49
N LEU A 292 15.38 6.68 28.55
CA LEU A 292 14.54 7.67 29.22
C LEU A 292 15.41 8.55 30.13
N ASN A 293 15.62 9.80 29.76
CA ASN A 293 16.49 10.73 30.49
C ASN A 293 15.71 11.51 31.56
N ILE A 294 15.25 10.81 32.60
CA ILE A 294 14.61 11.41 33.78
C ILE A 294 15.21 10.85 35.08
N ASP A 295 14.97 11.53 36.19
CA ASP A 295 15.39 11.07 37.52
C ASP A 295 14.80 9.70 37.85
N GLY A 296 15.64 8.80 38.39
CA GLY A 296 15.25 7.42 38.72
C GLY A 296 15.23 6.44 37.54
N SER A 297 15.55 6.86 36.32
CA SER A 297 15.59 6.03 35.09
C SER A 297 16.55 4.83 35.11
N ARG A 298 17.46 4.77 36.08
CA ARG A 298 18.43 3.66 36.24
C ARG A 298 18.11 2.74 37.43
N ALA A 299 16.95 2.90 38.04
CA ALA A 299 16.52 2.10 39.18
C ALA A 299 16.20 0.65 38.80
N ARG A 300 16.25 -0.27 39.77
CA ARG A 300 15.77 -1.64 39.59
C ARG A 300 14.26 -1.63 39.34
N GLY A 301 13.81 -2.30 38.29
CA GLY A 301 12.43 -2.25 37.81
C GLY A 301 12.23 -1.31 36.60
N VAL A 302 13.27 -0.58 36.18
CA VAL A 302 13.30 -0.01 34.82
C VAL A 302 13.93 -1.02 33.88
N VAL A 303 13.17 -1.52 32.92
CA VAL A 303 13.58 -2.64 32.06
C VAL A 303 13.60 -2.20 30.61
N ASP A 304 14.69 -2.48 29.90
CA ASP A 304 14.78 -2.20 28.47
C ASP A 304 13.70 -3.00 27.70
N PRO A 305 12.94 -2.36 26.79
CA PRO A 305 11.82 -3.01 26.11
C PRO A 305 12.26 -4.20 25.23
N LEU A 306 13.42 -4.11 24.58
CA LEU A 306 13.90 -5.19 23.71
C LEU A 306 14.42 -6.35 24.53
N VAL A 307 15.10 -6.07 25.65
CA VAL A 307 15.53 -7.10 26.60
C VAL A 307 14.33 -7.81 27.21
N PHE A 308 13.31 -7.07 27.65
CA PHE A 308 12.07 -7.63 28.18
C PHE A 308 11.41 -8.60 27.18
N LEU A 309 11.21 -8.14 25.95
CA LEU A 309 10.59 -8.97 24.90
C LEU A 309 11.44 -10.19 24.54
N GLU A 310 12.77 -10.03 24.45
CA GLU A 310 13.70 -11.12 24.11
C GLU A 310 13.75 -12.20 25.19
N GLU A 311 13.79 -11.82 26.47
CA GLU A 311 13.83 -12.78 27.58
C GLU A 311 12.48 -13.51 27.73
N VAL A 312 11.35 -12.81 27.60
CA VAL A 312 10.03 -13.45 27.62
C VAL A 312 9.88 -14.43 26.47
N LYS A 313 10.34 -14.07 25.27
CA LYS A 313 10.31 -14.99 24.11
C LYS A 313 11.21 -16.21 24.32
N ARG A 314 12.30 -16.09 25.07
CA ARG A 314 13.16 -17.21 25.50
C ARG A 314 12.57 -18.06 26.62
N GLY A 315 11.37 -17.72 27.12
CA GLY A 315 10.76 -18.39 28.27
C GLY A 315 11.40 -18.01 29.61
N ARG A 316 12.21 -16.95 29.64
CA ARG A 316 12.82 -16.41 30.86
C ARG A 316 11.93 -15.29 31.38
N VAL A 317 11.13 -15.63 32.38
CA VAL A 317 10.19 -14.70 33.00
C VAL A 317 10.76 -14.30 34.36
N GLU A 318 11.17 -13.04 34.50
CA GLU A 318 11.36 -12.47 35.84
C GLU A 318 10.00 -12.18 36.48
N GLU A 319 9.94 -12.16 37.80
CA GLU A 319 8.77 -11.67 38.54
C GLU A 319 8.65 -10.14 38.39
N TYR A 320 8.15 -9.71 37.24
CA TYR A 320 7.68 -8.35 37.04
C TYR A 320 6.35 -8.24 37.81
N GLY A 321 6.25 -7.28 38.74
CA GLY A 321 5.08 -7.12 39.62
C GLY A 321 3.74 -6.97 38.88
N ASN A 322 2.67 -6.71 39.62
CA ASN A 322 1.32 -6.69 39.04
C ASN A 322 0.97 -5.37 38.33
N ARG A 323 1.80 -4.33 38.43
CA ARG A 323 1.54 -3.01 37.84
C ARG A 323 2.71 -2.58 36.96
N ILE A 324 2.48 -2.56 35.65
CA ILE A 324 3.54 -2.28 34.66
C ILE A 324 3.15 -1.06 33.82
N ALA A 325 4.04 -0.07 33.75
CA ALA A 325 3.89 1.07 32.84
C ALA A 325 4.82 0.97 31.64
N ILE A 326 4.26 1.03 30.44
CA ILE A 326 4.97 1.14 29.17
C ILE A 326 4.97 2.59 28.74
N ILE A 327 6.15 3.19 28.53
CA ILE A 327 6.26 4.57 28.06
C ILE A 327 6.47 4.57 26.55
N GLY A 328 5.50 5.05 25.78
CA GLY A 328 5.60 5.08 24.32
C GLY A 328 4.28 4.76 23.61
N GLY A 329 4.30 4.78 22.28
CA GLY A 329 3.10 4.54 21.46
C GLY A 329 3.39 3.87 20.11
N GLY A 330 4.59 3.32 19.91
CA GLY A 330 4.96 2.57 18.70
C GLY A 330 4.72 1.07 18.84
N ASN A 331 5.02 0.32 17.78
CA ASN A 331 4.79 -1.14 17.75
C ASN A 331 5.51 -1.88 18.89
N THR A 332 6.74 -1.49 19.23
CA THR A 332 7.45 -2.04 20.41
C THR A 332 6.70 -1.79 21.72
N ALA A 333 6.04 -0.63 21.87
CA ALA A 333 5.25 -0.33 23.06
C ALA A 333 3.98 -1.21 23.11
N MET A 334 3.33 -1.43 21.98
CA MET A 334 2.17 -2.33 21.91
C MET A 334 2.58 -3.77 22.22
N ASP A 335 3.66 -4.26 21.62
CA ASP A 335 4.18 -5.61 21.87
C ASP A 335 4.57 -5.79 23.34
N ALA A 336 5.24 -4.81 23.95
CA ALA A 336 5.59 -4.84 25.37
C ALA A 336 4.36 -4.82 26.27
N ALA A 337 3.36 -3.97 25.98
CA ALA A 337 2.14 -3.89 26.76
C ALA A 337 1.31 -5.18 26.70
N ARG A 338 1.13 -5.72 25.49
CA ARG A 338 0.39 -6.97 25.27
C ARG A 338 1.12 -8.19 25.84
N THR A 339 2.46 -8.18 25.82
CA THR A 339 3.28 -9.20 26.49
C THR A 339 3.13 -9.09 28.00
N ALA A 340 3.25 -7.90 28.57
CA ALA A 340 3.03 -7.64 30.00
C ALA A 340 1.63 -8.09 30.45
N TYR A 341 0.59 -7.82 29.66
CA TYR A 341 -0.79 -8.24 29.95
C TYR A 341 -0.93 -9.75 30.16
N ARG A 342 -0.17 -10.55 29.39
CA ARG A 342 -0.16 -12.01 29.48
C ARG A 342 0.61 -12.53 30.69
N MET A 343 1.50 -11.72 31.24
CA MET A 343 2.36 -12.09 32.37
C MET A 343 1.78 -11.69 33.71
N VAL A 344 1.08 -10.56 33.79
CA VAL A 344 0.50 -10.08 35.04
C VAL A 344 -0.68 -10.95 35.49
N GLY A 345 -0.89 -11.07 36.81
CA GLY A 345 -2.00 -11.81 37.39
C GLY A 345 -3.38 -11.28 36.95
N ASN A 346 -4.48 -11.98 37.29
CA ASN A 346 -5.84 -11.57 36.89
C ASN A 346 -6.28 -10.21 37.42
N MET A 347 -5.63 -9.72 38.47
CA MET A 347 -5.85 -8.39 39.03
C MET A 347 -4.74 -7.39 38.66
N GLY A 348 -3.79 -7.79 37.82
CA GLY A 348 -2.71 -6.94 37.37
C GLY A 348 -3.19 -5.87 36.39
N LYS A 349 -2.46 -4.75 36.34
CA LYS A 349 -2.74 -3.61 35.48
C LYS A 349 -1.54 -3.28 34.62
N VAL A 350 -1.82 -3.02 33.34
CA VAL A 350 -0.82 -2.57 32.38
C VAL A 350 -1.27 -1.21 31.84
N TYR A 351 -0.37 -0.25 31.90
CA TYR A 351 -0.59 1.11 31.46
C TYR A 351 0.30 1.41 30.26
N ILE A 352 -0.27 2.04 29.23
CA ILE A 352 0.49 2.69 28.17
C ILE A 352 0.46 4.19 28.44
N VAL A 353 1.59 4.75 28.82
CA VAL A 353 1.75 6.19 29.06
C VAL A 353 2.22 6.84 27.77
N TYR A 354 1.36 7.66 27.16
CA TYR A 354 1.65 8.30 25.89
C TYR A 354 1.47 9.82 25.96
N ARG A 355 2.54 10.55 25.59
CA ARG A 355 2.58 12.02 25.63
C ARG A 355 1.65 12.71 24.62
N ARG A 356 1.01 11.95 23.73
CA ARG A 356 0.11 12.41 22.66
C ARG A 356 -1.21 11.62 22.71
N THR A 357 -2.06 11.79 21.71
CA THR A 357 -3.32 11.04 21.60
C THR A 357 -3.15 9.72 20.85
N ILE A 358 -4.08 8.77 21.02
CA ILE A 358 -4.19 7.52 20.25
C ILE A 358 -4.18 7.79 18.75
N LYS A 359 -4.84 8.87 18.30
CA LYS A 359 -4.82 9.32 16.89
C LYS A 359 -3.43 9.68 16.36
N GLN A 360 -2.46 9.87 17.24
CA GLN A 360 -1.08 10.22 16.92
C GLN A 360 -0.11 9.09 17.30
N MET A 361 -0.60 7.92 17.73
CA MET A 361 0.25 6.76 17.97
C MET A 361 0.83 6.26 16.64
N PRO A 362 2.15 6.01 16.55
CA PRO A 362 2.76 5.45 15.35
C PRO A 362 2.56 3.93 15.21
N ALA A 363 2.05 3.24 16.22
CA ALA A 363 1.77 1.81 16.15
C ALA A 363 0.67 1.48 15.13
N ASP A 364 0.68 0.24 14.65
CA ASP A 364 -0.33 -0.27 13.72
C ASP A 364 -1.72 -0.20 14.40
N ILE A 365 -2.72 0.25 13.65
CA ILE A 365 -4.10 0.45 14.15
C ILE A 365 -4.66 -0.82 14.81
N GLU A 366 -4.35 -1.98 14.21
CA GLU A 366 -4.80 -3.29 14.72
C GLU A 366 -4.17 -3.60 16.09
N GLU A 367 -2.91 -3.24 16.30
CA GLU A 367 -2.19 -3.48 17.55
C GLU A 367 -2.70 -2.59 18.67
N ILE A 368 -3.01 -1.33 18.36
CA ILE A 368 -3.65 -0.40 19.29
C ILE A 368 -5.02 -0.95 19.71
N ARG A 369 -5.85 -1.37 18.75
CA ARG A 369 -7.17 -1.95 19.05
C ARG A 369 -7.06 -3.23 19.85
N ALA A 370 -6.12 -4.11 19.50
CA ALA A 370 -5.91 -5.35 20.24
C ALA A 370 -5.50 -5.09 21.70
N ALA A 371 -4.67 -4.06 21.95
CA ALA A 371 -4.34 -3.64 23.31
C ALA A 371 -5.57 -3.10 24.08
N GLN A 372 -6.39 -2.27 23.44
CA GLN A 372 -7.64 -1.77 24.04
C GLN A 372 -8.64 -2.89 24.34
N ASP A 373 -8.81 -3.83 23.40
CA ASP A 373 -9.68 -5.01 23.55
C ASP A 373 -9.21 -5.91 24.71
N GLU A 374 -7.89 -6.07 24.87
CA GLU A 374 -7.26 -6.79 25.99
C GLU A 374 -7.44 -6.05 27.34
N GLY A 375 -7.97 -4.82 27.34
CA GLY A 375 -8.24 -4.03 28.54
C GLY A 375 -7.02 -3.26 29.07
N ILE A 376 -6.00 -3.07 28.23
CA ILE A 376 -4.80 -2.29 28.57
C ILE A 376 -5.18 -0.80 28.59
N GLU A 377 -4.87 -0.12 29.68
CA GLU A 377 -5.23 1.29 29.87
C GLU A 377 -4.27 2.21 29.13
N VAL A 378 -4.77 2.97 28.14
CA VAL A 378 -3.98 3.97 27.42
C VAL A 378 -4.16 5.34 28.06
N MET A 379 -3.13 5.83 28.73
CA MET A 379 -3.07 7.16 29.32
C MET A 379 -2.57 8.16 28.26
N GLU A 380 -3.50 8.69 27.46
CA GLU A 380 -3.24 9.77 26.51
C GLU A 380 -2.77 11.05 27.21
N LEU A 381 -2.07 11.89 26.46
CA LEU A 381 -1.64 13.23 26.91
C LEU A 381 -0.97 13.19 28.28
N THR A 382 -0.10 12.20 28.49
CA THR A 382 0.57 11.95 29.77
C THR A 382 2.06 11.69 29.50
N ALA A 383 2.94 12.42 30.17
CA ALA A 383 4.38 12.23 30.04
C ALA A 383 5.04 12.00 31.41
N PRO A 384 6.02 11.08 31.51
CA PRO A 384 6.73 10.85 32.76
C PRO A 384 7.72 11.98 33.05
N GLU A 385 7.79 12.41 34.31
CA GLU A 385 8.70 13.44 34.81
C GLU A 385 9.81 12.83 35.67
N ARG A 386 9.46 11.86 36.51
CA ARG A 386 10.39 11.21 37.45
C ARG A 386 9.90 9.82 37.83
N ILE A 387 10.84 8.89 38.02
CA ILE A 387 10.56 7.57 38.58
C ILE A 387 10.86 7.61 40.08
N ASN A 388 9.87 7.29 40.89
CA ASN A 388 10.02 7.23 42.34
C ASN A 388 10.53 5.86 42.75
N THR A 389 11.48 5.85 43.69
CA THR A 389 12.15 4.63 44.09
C THR A 389 12.20 4.49 45.61
N HIS A 390 12.06 3.27 46.10
CA HIS A 390 12.37 2.89 47.47
C HIS A 390 13.45 1.80 47.46
N ASN A 391 14.55 1.99 48.18
CA ASN A 391 15.72 1.07 48.15
C ASN A 391 16.22 0.76 46.72
N ASN A 392 16.28 1.79 45.86
CA ASN A 392 16.67 1.69 44.45
C ASN A 392 15.75 0.77 43.62
N ARG A 393 14.52 0.50 44.06
CA ARG A 393 13.48 -0.21 43.30
C ARG A 393 12.31 0.71 42.99
N VAL A 394 11.77 0.62 41.79
CA VAL A 394 10.58 1.38 41.35
C VAL A 394 9.40 1.10 42.28
N VAL A 395 8.69 2.16 42.68
CA VAL A 395 7.42 2.08 43.43
C VAL A 395 6.27 2.85 42.75
N SER A 396 6.61 3.88 41.98
CA SER A 396 5.66 4.67 41.21
C SER A 396 6.38 5.55 40.18
N ILE A 397 5.60 6.17 39.29
CA ILE A 397 6.07 7.16 38.33
C ILE A 397 5.26 8.45 38.49
N THR A 398 5.95 9.58 38.60
CA THR A 398 5.32 10.90 38.56
C THR A 398 5.18 11.33 37.11
N CYS A 399 3.95 11.62 36.70
CA CYS A 399 3.59 12.03 35.36
C CYS A 399 2.93 13.41 35.37
N SER A 400 3.05 14.14 34.26
CA SER A 400 2.31 15.39 34.03
C SER A 400 1.27 15.22 32.93
N ARG A 401 0.21 16.04 32.98
CA ARG A 401 -0.72 16.18 31.86
C ARG A 401 -0.09 17.02 30.76
N MET A 402 -0.36 16.61 29.53
CA MET A 402 0.10 17.26 28.32
C MET A 402 -1.09 17.89 27.58
N ARG A 403 -0.81 18.88 26.75
CA ARG A 403 -1.71 19.37 25.70
C ARG A 403 -0.98 19.34 24.37
N LEU A 404 -1.74 19.34 23.27
CA LEU A 404 -1.17 19.43 21.93
C LEU A 404 -0.99 20.91 21.56
N GLY A 405 0.25 21.30 21.30
CA GLY A 405 0.63 22.61 20.81
C GLY A 405 0.74 22.66 19.28
N ALA A 406 1.54 23.58 18.76
CA ALA A 406 1.77 23.70 17.32
C ALA A 406 2.43 22.43 16.73
N LYS A 407 2.24 22.22 15.42
CA LYS A 407 2.86 21.11 14.68
C LYS A 407 4.39 21.23 14.67
N ASP A 408 5.05 20.09 14.83
CA ASP A 408 6.49 19.89 14.68
C ASP A 408 6.88 19.73 13.20
N VAL A 409 8.19 19.54 12.95
CA VAL A 409 8.77 19.38 11.60
C VAL A 409 8.25 18.12 10.89
N ASP A 410 7.81 17.11 11.66
CA ASP A 410 7.19 15.89 11.14
C ASP A 410 5.68 16.09 10.86
N GLY A 411 5.17 17.31 11.06
CA GLY A 411 3.76 17.66 10.91
C GLY A 411 2.85 17.22 12.05
N ARG A 412 3.41 16.68 13.14
CA ARG A 412 2.66 16.19 14.32
C ARG A 412 2.59 17.26 15.40
N GLU A 413 1.49 17.37 16.12
CA GLU A 413 1.40 18.37 17.19
C GLU A 413 2.39 18.05 18.31
N ARG A 414 3.12 19.09 18.74
CA ARG A 414 4.11 18.99 19.80
C ARG A 414 3.40 18.84 21.16
N PRO A 415 3.77 17.86 21.99
CA PRO A 415 3.23 17.76 23.33
C PRO A 415 3.85 18.83 24.23
N GLU A 416 3.01 19.61 24.90
CA GLU A 416 3.38 20.66 25.85
C GLU A 416 2.88 20.29 27.25
N LYS A 417 3.76 20.42 28.25
CA LYS A 417 3.41 20.19 29.66
C LYS A 417 2.41 21.24 30.13
N ILE A 418 1.37 20.80 30.83
CA ILE A 418 0.45 21.68 31.56
C ILE A 418 1.03 21.89 32.97
N PRO A 419 1.35 23.13 33.38
CA PRO A 419 1.90 23.40 34.71
C PRO A 419 0.97 22.94 35.84
N ASN A 420 1.54 22.44 36.95
CA ASN A 420 0.82 22.05 38.17
C ASN A 420 -0.23 20.93 37.94
N THR A 421 0.08 19.97 37.08
CA THR A 421 -0.78 18.81 36.78
C THR A 421 -0.10 17.48 37.05
N GLU A 422 0.98 17.51 37.83
CA GLU A 422 1.73 16.34 38.26
C GLU A 422 0.84 15.42 39.10
N PHE A 423 0.88 14.13 38.80
CA PHE A 423 0.23 13.09 39.57
C PHE A 423 1.11 11.84 39.62
N GLU A 424 0.86 11.00 40.62
CA GLU A 424 1.62 9.78 40.84
C GLU A 424 0.83 8.56 40.36
N LEU A 425 1.49 7.69 39.59
CA LEU A 425 0.96 6.42 39.13
C LEU A 425 1.77 5.29 39.78
N GLU A 426 1.14 4.53 40.66
CA GLU A 426 1.80 3.40 41.33
C GLU A 426 2.09 2.26 40.35
N VAL A 427 3.37 1.89 40.25
CA VAL A 427 3.85 0.85 39.35
C VAL A 427 5.06 0.14 39.94
N ASP A 428 5.19 -1.14 39.62
CA ASP A 428 6.31 -1.98 40.08
C ASP A 428 7.43 -2.03 39.02
N VAL A 429 7.07 -1.82 37.75
CA VAL A 429 7.98 -1.89 36.60
C VAL A 429 7.66 -0.78 35.59
N VAL A 430 8.72 -0.19 35.03
CA VAL A 430 8.63 0.80 33.94
C VAL A 430 9.43 0.32 32.73
N ILE A 431 8.80 0.29 31.56
CA ILE A 431 9.41 -0.14 30.30
C ILE A 431 9.41 1.03 29.31
N PRO A 432 10.55 1.73 29.09
CA PRO A 432 10.62 2.86 28.18
C PRO A 432 10.78 2.42 26.72
N ALA A 433 9.67 2.35 25.97
CA ALA A 433 9.60 2.03 24.55
C ALA A 433 9.48 3.30 23.67
N ILE A 434 10.47 4.19 23.80
CA ILE A 434 10.44 5.55 23.21
C ILE A 434 11.22 5.70 21.89
N GLY A 435 11.79 4.61 21.35
CA GLY A 435 12.50 4.61 20.07
C GLY A 435 13.71 3.67 20.11
N GLN A 436 14.42 3.60 18.97
CA GLN A 436 15.67 2.86 18.83
C GLN A 436 16.73 3.74 18.17
N GLU A 437 18.00 3.44 18.44
CA GLU A 437 19.17 4.17 17.98
C GLU A 437 20.08 3.24 17.17
N PHE A 438 20.64 3.77 16.07
CA PHE A 438 21.69 3.12 15.31
C PHE A 438 22.99 3.16 16.12
N ALA A 439 23.58 2.00 16.34
CA ALA A 439 24.75 1.84 17.20
C ALA A 439 25.75 0.86 16.60
N PHE A 440 26.14 1.11 15.36
CA PHE A 440 27.17 0.36 14.65
C PHE A 440 28.36 1.27 14.38
N ASP A 441 29.55 0.83 14.76
CA ASP A 441 30.75 1.64 14.71
C ASP A 441 31.83 0.95 13.89
N ILE A 442 32.24 1.62 12.82
CA ILE A 442 33.33 1.20 11.93
C ILE A 442 34.49 2.20 11.93
N GLY A 443 34.59 3.03 12.97
CA GLY A 443 35.62 4.06 13.12
C GLY A 443 35.24 5.39 12.46
N ASN A 444 34.75 5.37 11.21
CA ASN A 444 34.31 6.58 10.48
C ASN A 444 32.82 6.54 10.09
N ASN A 445 31.95 6.77 11.07
CA ASN A 445 30.48 6.71 10.86
C ASN A 445 29.91 7.87 10.02
N GLU A 446 30.69 8.93 9.77
CA GLU A 446 30.26 10.01 8.87
C GLU A 446 30.16 9.52 7.42
N GLU A 447 31.06 8.62 7.01
CA GLU A 447 31.05 8.02 5.67
C GLU A 447 29.88 7.05 5.45
N LEU A 448 29.21 6.59 6.52
CA LEU A 448 28.03 5.71 6.43
C LEU A 448 26.74 6.43 6.04
N LYS A 449 26.75 7.76 5.99
CA LYS A 449 25.58 8.53 5.59
C LYS A 449 25.31 8.33 4.11
N SER A 450 24.05 8.10 3.74
CA SER A 450 23.58 8.16 2.35
C SER A 450 22.74 9.42 2.13
N SER A 451 22.60 9.82 0.87
CA SER A 451 21.64 10.87 0.50
C SER A 451 20.21 10.39 0.72
N ALA A 452 19.27 11.33 0.95
CA ALA A 452 17.87 10.97 1.15
C ALA A 452 17.30 10.25 -0.09
N GLY A 453 16.80 9.02 0.12
CA GLY A 453 16.28 8.17 -0.96
C GLY A 453 17.34 7.32 -1.68
N ASP A 454 18.61 7.48 -1.30
CA ASP A 454 19.73 6.67 -1.77
C ASP A 454 20.13 5.63 -0.70
N TYR A 455 20.70 4.52 -1.16
CA TYR A 455 21.22 3.45 -0.32
C TYR A 455 22.73 3.39 -0.32
N GLU A 456 23.40 3.97 -1.33
CA GLU A 456 24.86 4.00 -1.36
C GLU A 456 25.37 5.02 -0.35
N THR A 457 26.35 4.59 0.45
CA THR A 457 27.01 5.45 1.43
C THR A 457 28.04 6.34 0.72
N GLN A 458 28.75 7.19 1.47
CA GLN A 458 29.87 7.95 0.90
C GLN A 458 31.06 7.04 0.53
N MET A 459 31.08 5.80 1.03
CA MET A 459 32.02 4.77 0.59
C MET A 459 31.52 4.08 -0.69
N PRO A 460 32.31 4.09 -1.78
CA PRO A 460 31.95 3.39 -3.01
C PRO A 460 31.68 1.91 -2.77
N ASN A 461 30.61 1.38 -3.40
CA ASN A 461 30.18 -0.02 -3.32
C ASN A 461 29.77 -0.49 -1.91
N VAL A 462 29.60 0.44 -0.96
CA VAL A 462 29.06 0.17 0.38
C VAL A 462 27.67 0.77 0.47
N PHE A 463 26.68 -0.07 0.75
CA PHE A 463 25.28 0.28 0.86
C PHE A 463 24.78 0.14 2.30
N ILE A 464 23.73 0.88 2.65
CA ILE A 464 23.06 0.80 3.96
C ILE A 464 21.53 0.76 3.78
N GLY A 465 20.82 0.01 4.61
CA GLY A 465 19.37 -0.08 4.50
C GLY A 465 18.67 -0.71 5.71
N GLY A 466 17.33 -0.78 5.63
CA GLY A 466 16.50 -1.14 6.77
C GLY A 466 16.61 -0.10 7.88
N ASP A 467 16.41 -0.52 9.14
CA ASP A 467 16.41 0.41 10.27
C ASP A 467 17.75 1.10 10.51
N ALA A 468 18.85 0.59 9.93
CA ALA A 468 20.15 1.25 9.95
C ALA A 468 20.16 2.58 9.18
N LEU A 469 19.36 2.70 8.11
CA LEU A 469 19.26 3.90 7.28
C LEU A 469 18.25 4.91 7.82
N ARG A 470 17.11 4.44 8.34
CA ARG A 470 15.93 5.28 8.62
C ARG A 470 15.58 5.41 10.11
N GLY A 471 16.24 4.63 10.97
CA GLY A 471 15.75 4.34 12.32
C GLY A 471 14.60 3.33 12.31
N ALA A 472 14.00 3.09 13.47
CA ALA A 472 12.94 2.10 13.67
C ALA A 472 11.79 2.25 12.66
N SER A 473 11.58 1.21 11.85
CA SER A 473 10.54 1.15 10.82
C SER A 473 9.81 -0.21 10.87
N THR A 474 9.08 -0.57 9.81
CA THR A 474 8.36 -1.83 9.69
C THR A 474 9.16 -2.86 8.90
N ALA A 475 8.96 -4.14 9.20
CA ALA A 475 9.71 -5.23 8.58
C ALA A 475 9.57 -5.26 7.05
N ILE A 476 8.40 -4.87 6.50
CA ILE A 476 8.20 -4.83 5.05
C ILE A 476 9.00 -3.70 4.38
N ASN A 477 9.21 -2.56 5.04
CA ASN A 477 10.11 -1.51 4.55
C ASN A 477 11.55 -2.02 4.50
N ALA A 478 11.99 -2.72 5.55
CA ALA A 478 13.33 -3.32 5.61
C ALA A 478 13.56 -4.33 4.47
N ILE A 479 12.57 -5.19 4.19
CA ILE A 479 12.61 -6.13 3.04
C ILE A 479 12.65 -5.36 1.72
N GLY A 480 11.83 -4.31 1.57
CA GLY A 480 11.83 -3.43 0.40
C GLY A 480 13.20 -2.82 0.11
N ASP A 481 13.91 -2.39 1.15
CA ASP A 481 15.26 -1.83 1.04
C ASP A 481 16.27 -2.86 0.55
N GLY A 482 16.28 -4.04 1.17
CA GLY A 482 17.18 -5.11 0.78
C GLY A 482 17.01 -5.50 -0.68
N ARG A 483 15.76 -5.56 -1.16
CA ARG A 483 15.46 -5.80 -2.58
C ARG A 483 15.95 -4.68 -3.50
N LYS A 484 15.71 -3.41 -3.14
CA LYS A 484 16.15 -2.27 -3.95
C LYS A 484 17.68 -2.21 -4.05
N VAL A 485 18.38 -2.45 -2.95
CA VAL A 485 19.86 -2.54 -2.95
C VAL A 485 20.33 -3.71 -3.83
N ALA A 486 19.69 -4.87 -3.74
CA ALA A 486 20.00 -5.99 -4.63
C ALA A 486 19.82 -5.60 -6.11
N GLN A 487 18.72 -4.93 -6.47
CA GLN A 487 18.50 -4.47 -7.85
C GLN A 487 19.59 -3.49 -8.30
N ILE A 488 20.00 -2.53 -7.46
CA ILE A 488 21.07 -1.58 -7.79
C ILE A 488 22.38 -2.32 -8.13
N ILE A 489 22.74 -3.33 -7.33
CA ILE A 489 23.96 -4.14 -7.55
C ILE A 489 23.83 -4.98 -8.83
N ILE A 490 22.68 -5.60 -9.06
CA ILE A 490 22.36 -6.41 -10.25
C ILE A 490 22.47 -5.57 -11.53
N ASP A 491 21.87 -4.38 -11.53
CA ASP A 491 21.89 -3.44 -12.66
C ASP A 491 23.31 -2.93 -12.93
N ARG A 492 24.08 -2.63 -11.86
CA ARG A 492 25.48 -2.15 -11.96
C ARG A 492 26.40 -3.18 -12.62
N GLU A 493 26.14 -4.46 -12.39
CA GLU A 493 26.88 -5.57 -13.02
C GLU A 493 26.29 -5.99 -14.38
N GLY A 494 25.25 -5.31 -14.87
CA GLY A 494 24.63 -5.61 -16.17
C GLY A 494 23.96 -6.99 -16.23
N VAL A 495 23.57 -7.55 -15.08
CA VAL A 495 22.88 -8.84 -15.02
C VAL A 495 21.44 -8.65 -15.45
N ASN A 496 21.01 -9.41 -16.46
CA ASN A 496 19.62 -9.37 -16.94
C ASN A 496 18.68 -10.14 -15.97
N TYR A 497 18.42 -9.54 -14.80
CA TYR A 497 17.49 -10.03 -13.81
C TYR A 497 16.67 -8.87 -13.22
N ASN A 498 15.35 -8.98 -13.27
CA ASN A 498 14.46 -7.98 -12.71
C ASN A 498 13.74 -8.52 -11.47
N THR A 499 13.92 -7.85 -10.34
CA THR A 499 13.27 -8.16 -9.05
C THR A 499 11.80 -7.71 -8.97
N VAL A 500 11.27 -7.14 -10.06
CA VAL A 500 9.85 -6.83 -10.29
C VAL A 500 9.44 -7.47 -11.62
N PRO A 501 9.00 -8.74 -11.61
CA PRO A 501 8.62 -9.42 -12.84
C PRO A 501 7.29 -8.90 -13.40
N GLU A 502 7.09 -9.09 -14.70
CA GLU A 502 5.84 -8.74 -15.38
C GLU A 502 4.70 -9.69 -14.98
N ASN A 503 3.49 -9.15 -14.90
CA ASN A 503 2.30 -9.93 -14.59
C ASN A 503 1.90 -10.80 -15.79
N VAL A 504 1.93 -12.13 -15.63
CA VAL A 504 1.65 -13.12 -16.69
C VAL A 504 0.23 -13.70 -16.57
N ARG A 505 -0.70 -13.01 -15.91
CA ARG A 505 -2.09 -13.46 -15.78
C ARG A 505 -2.87 -13.22 -17.08
N LYS A 506 -3.78 -14.14 -17.40
CA LYS A 506 -4.79 -13.93 -18.45
C LYS A 506 -5.79 -12.83 -18.00
N PRO A 507 -5.94 -11.73 -18.76
CA PRO A 507 -6.81 -10.64 -18.36
C PRO A 507 -8.29 -11.04 -18.39
N MET A 508 -9.06 -10.44 -17.48
CA MET A 508 -10.52 -10.59 -17.45
C MET A 508 -11.20 -9.65 -18.45
N ASN A 509 -12.36 -10.05 -18.95
CA ASN A 509 -13.13 -9.20 -19.86
C ASN A 509 -13.85 -8.06 -19.11
N TYR A 510 -14.34 -7.08 -19.88
CA TYR A 510 -15.06 -5.91 -19.35
C TYR A 510 -16.26 -6.29 -18.46
N ASN A 511 -17.08 -7.25 -18.88
CA ASN A 511 -18.29 -7.64 -18.15
C ASN A 511 -17.98 -8.22 -16.75
N TRP A 512 -16.88 -8.98 -16.64
CA TRP A 512 -16.42 -9.48 -15.34
C TRP A 512 -16.01 -8.32 -14.42
N HIS A 513 -15.22 -7.38 -14.93
CA HIS A 513 -14.75 -6.21 -14.18
C HIS A 513 -15.90 -5.31 -13.72
N TYR A 514 -16.84 -5.07 -14.62
CA TYR A 514 -18.05 -4.30 -14.34
C TYR A 514 -18.91 -4.99 -13.28
N GLY A 515 -19.18 -6.30 -13.44
CA GLY A 515 -19.97 -7.10 -12.51
C GLY A 515 -19.42 -7.09 -11.08
N LYS A 516 -18.08 -7.13 -10.91
CA LYS A 516 -17.43 -7.04 -9.59
C LYS A 516 -17.57 -5.65 -8.95
N ARG A 517 -17.66 -4.58 -9.74
CA ARG A 517 -17.76 -3.19 -9.29
C ARG A 517 -19.18 -2.72 -9.05
N VAL A 518 -20.20 -3.47 -9.42
CA VAL A 518 -21.61 -3.11 -9.18
C VAL A 518 -22.23 -3.92 -8.04
N ARG A 519 -21.38 -4.51 -7.17
CA ARG A 519 -21.82 -5.32 -6.04
C ARG A 519 -20.99 -5.09 -4.79
N LYS A 520 -21.68 -5.04 -3.65
CA LYS A 520 -21.07 -5.14 -2.33
C LYS A 520 -21.00 -6.58 -1.88
N VAL A 521 -19.87 -6.95 -1.30
CA VAL A 521 -19.59 -8.29 -0.79
C VAL A 521 -18.97 -8.14 0.58
N GLN A 522 -19.62 -8.70 1.60
CA GLN A 522 -19.08 -8.66 2.96
C GLN A 522 -17.77 -9.43 3.04
N ALA A 523 -16.82 -8.92 3.83
CA ALA A 523 -15.63 -9.68 4.17
C ALA A 523 -16.00 -10.90 5.03
N VAL A 524 -15.22 -11.97 4.88
CA VAL A 524 -15.31 -13.13 5.78
C VAL A 524 -14.91 -12.74 7.20
N LYS A 525 -15.28 -13.55 8.20
CA LYS A 525 -14.94 -13.28 9.59
C LYS A 525 -13.57 -13.87 9.92
N LEU A 526 -12.69 -13.07 10.52
CA LEU A 526 -11.42 -13.57 11.02
C LEU A 526 -11.62 -14.59 12.16
N PRO A 527 -10.89 -15.72 12.14
CA PRO A 527 -10.84 -16.66 13.25
C PRO A 527 -9.91 -16.11 14.34
N GLU A 528 -10.43 -15.12 15.08
CA GLU A 528 -9.71 -14.40 16.13
C GLU A 528 -10.20 -14.82 17.52
N LEU A 529 -9.28 -15.01 18.46
CA LEU A 529 -9.60 -15.27 19.87
C LEU A 529 -10.37 -14.09 20.47
N SER A 530 -11.40 -14.39 21.26
CA SER A 530 -12.11 -13.37 22.05
C SER A 530 -11.14 -12.70 23.03
N PRO A 531 -11.35 -11.43 23.40
CA PRO A 531 -10.42 -10.73 24.31
C PRO A 531 -10.16 -11.48 25.62
N SER A 532 -11.20 -12.08 26.21
CA SER A 532 -11.09 -12.92 27.41
C SER A 532 -10.21 -14.17 27.26
N ALA A 533 -10.02 -14.66 26.03
CA ALA A 533 -9.22 -15.83 25.71
C ALA A 533 -7.77 -15.49 25.31
N ARG A 534 -7.37 -14.20 25.32
CA ARG A 534 -6.04 -13.74 24.89
C ARG A 534 -4.99 -13.75 26.01
N LYS A 535 -5.35 -14.16 27.22
CA LYS A 535 -4.42 -14.26 28.36
C LYS A 535 -3.55 -15.52 28.31
N ASN A 536 -2.84 -15.68 27.20
CA ASN A 536 -1.87 -16.73 26.92
C ASN A 536 -1.00 -16.29 25.72
N PHE A 537 0.00 -17.08 25.39
CA PHE A 537 0.91 -16.81 24.26
C PHE A 537 0.49 -17.51 22.96
N ASN A 538 -0.74 -18.03 22.89
CA ASN A 538 -1.25 -18.61 21.65
C ASN A 538 -1.43 -17.52 20.59
N LEU A 539 -1.36 -17.94 19.33
CA LEU A 539 -1.60 -17.05 18.22
C LEU A 539 -3.02 -16.48 18.27
N VAL A 540 -3.14 -15.16 18.20
CA VAL A 540 -4.44 -14.47 18.43
C VAL A 540 -5.39 -14.61 17.24
N VAL A 541 -4.84 -14.50 16.03
CA VAL A 541 -5.59 -14.68 14.77
C VAL A 541 -5.04 -15.94 14.12
N SER A 542 -5.88 -16.92 13.82
CA SER A 542 -5.47 -18.11 13.09
C SER A 542 -5.63 -17.93 11.58
N THR A 543 -5.15 -18.92 10.82
CA THR A 543 -5.27 -18.95 9.36
C THR A 543 -6.73 -19.18 8.97
N LEU A 544 -7.17 -18.54 7.88
CA LEU A 544 -8.51 -18.73 7.31
C LEU A 544 -8.69 -20.18 6.83
N SER A 545 -9.95 -20.63 6.76
CA SER A 545 -10.27 -21.87 6.06
C SER A 545 -10.10 -21.71 4.54
N GLU A 546 -10.04 -22.82 3.81
CA GLU A 546 -9.96 -22.81 2.34
C GLU A 546 -11.17 -22.10 1.71
N ASP A 547 -12.38 -22.38 2.21
CA ASP A 547 -13.60 -21.75 1.70
C ASP A 547 -13.58 -20.25 1.97
N ASP A 548 -13.24 -19.83 3.19
CA ASP A 548 -13.21 -18.41 3.58
C ASP A 548 -12.16 -17.63 2.78
N VAL A 549 -10.96 -18.19 2.56
CA VAL A 549 -9.91 -17.48 1.83
C VAL A 549 -10.23 -17.37 0.34
N ILE A 550 -10.87 -18.39 -0.26
CA ILE A 550 -11.32 -18.34 -1.65
C ILE A 550 -12.43 -17.30 -1.80
N GLU A 551 -13.41 -17.26 -0.87
CA GLU A 551 -14.46 -16.24 -0.85
C GLU A 551 -13.86 -14.83 -0.73
N GLU A 552 -12.95 -14.63 0.22
CA GLU A 552 -12.29 -13.35 0.47
C GLU A 552 -11.41 -12.92 -0.70
N ALA A 553 -10.66 -13.84 -1.31
CA ALA A 553 -9.87 -13.57 -2.51
C ALA A 553 -10.74 -13.17 -3.70
N ASN A 554 -11.90 -13.81 -3.86
CA ASN A 554 -12.87 -13.49 -4.91
C ASN A 554 -13.48 -12.08 -4.79
N ARG A 555 -13.30 -11.39 -3.66
CA ARG A 555 -13.71 -9.99 -3.52
C ARG A 555 -12.81 -9.06 -4.32
N CYS A 556 -11.55 -9.40 -4.59
CA CYS A 556 -10.61 -8.51 -5.29
C CYS A 556 -11.16 -7.97 -6.60
N LEU A 557 -11.01 -6.65 -6.82
CA LEU A 557 -11.53 -5.96 -8.00
C LEU A 557 -10.57 -6.00 -9.21
N LEU A 558 -9.34 -6.49 -9.04
CA LEU A 558 -8.29 -6.47 -10.07
C LEU A 558 -8.07 -5.07 -10.67
N CYS A 559 -7.71 -4.12 -9.79
CA CYS A 559 -7.54 -2.70 -10.14
C CYS A 559 -6.33 -2.44 -11.06
N ASP A 560 -5.47 -3.44 -11.24
CA ASP A 560 -4.34 -3.49 -12.18
C ASP A 560 -4.78 -3.68 -13.64
N GLU A 561 -5.96 -4.27 -13.88
CA GLU A 561 -6.49 -4.46 -15.24
C GLU A 561 -7.52 -3.40 -15.64
N PHE A 562 -8.35 -2.98 -14.67
CA PHE A 562 -9.45 -2.07 -14.92
C PHE A 562 -9.64 -1.13 -13.73
N CYS A 563 -9.77 0.17 -13.95
CA CYS A 563 -10.08 1.11 -12.87
C CYS A 563 -11.53 1.59 -12.97
N SER A 564 -11.78 2.53 -13.90
CA SER A 564 -13.06 3.19 -14.19
C SER A 564 -13.87 3.67 -12.98
N VAL A 565 -13.22 3.86 -11.83
CA VAL A 565 -13.89 4.39 -10.64
C VAL A 565 -14.50 5.76 -10.93
N CYS A 566 -13.76 6.62 -11.64
CA CYS A 566 -14.18 7.97 -12.00
C CYS A 566 -15.45 8.03 -12.88
N THR A 567 -15.75 6.98 -13.65
CA THR A 567 -16.97 6.90 -14.47
C THR A 567 -18.15 6.50 -13.59
N THR A 568 -17.96 5.50 -12.71
CA THR A 568 -19.03 5.01 -11.83
C THR A 568 -19.50 6.00 -10.77
N VAL A 569 -18.66 6.98 -10.42
CA VAL A 569 -18.97 8.02 -9.42
C VAL A 569 -19.39 9.35 -10.05
N CYS A 570 -19.39 9.47 -11.38
CA CYS A 570 -19.72 10.73 -12.03
C CYS A 570 -21.25 10.90 -12.09
N PRO A 571 -21.86 11.83 -11.33
CA PRO A 571 -23.32 11.97 -11.31
C PRO A 571 -23.88 12.44 -12.66
N ASN A 572 -23.08 13.21 -13.42
CA ASN A 572 -23.47 13.72 -14.74
C ASN A 572 -23.03 12.79 -15.87
N MET A 573 -22.46 11.62 -15.55
CA MET A 573 -21.83 10.71 -16.51
C MET A 573 -20.78 11.37 -17.39
N ALA A 574 -20.15 12.47 -16.98
CA ALA A 574 -19.17 13.17 -17.80
C ALA A 574 -17.89 12.36 -18.05
N ASN A 575 -17.49 11.45 -17.15
CA ASN A 575 -16.32 10.60 -17.38
C ASN A 575 -16.73 9.30 -18.08
N TYR A 576 -16.09 8.99 -19.21
CA TYR A 576 -16.34 7.78 -19.99
C TYR A 576 -15.09 6.92 -20.13
N THR A 577 -15.29 5.60 -20.13
CA THR A 577 -14.26 4.63 -20.48
C THR A 577 -14.35 4.32 -21.96
N TYR A 578 -13.21 4.36 -22.66
CA TYR A 578 -13.10 3.98 -24.07
C TYR A 578 -11.92 3.03 -24.26
N LEU A 579 -11.89 2.34 -25.40
CA LEU A 579 -10.88 1.35 -25.72
C LEU A 579 -9.87 1.94 -26.70
N VAL A 580 -8.61 1.59 -26.50
CA VAL A 580 -7.52 1.83 -27.43
C VAL A 580 -6.69 0.56 -27.54
N ASN A 581 -6.11 0.31 -28.71
CA ASN A 581 -5.14 -0.78 -28.83
C ASN A 581 -3.81 -0.32 -28.26
N PRO A 582 -3.16 -1.09 -27.36
CA PRO A 582 -1.80 -0.80 -26.94
C PRO A 582 -0.88 -0.68 -28.15
N ALA A 583 -0.13 0.42 -28.21
CA ALA A 583 0.69 0.78 -29.37
C ALA A 583 1.90 1.61 -28.95
N SER A 584 2.95 1.56 -29.77
CA SER A 584 4.16 2.36 -29.60
C SER A 584 4.44 3.16 -30.86
N TYR A 585 4.57 4.47 -30.71
CA TYR A 585 4.77 5.43 -31.78
C TYR A 585 6.18 6.00 -31.68
N THR A 586 6.86 6.12 -32.82
CA THR A 586 8.15 6.83 -32.86
C THR A 586 7.89 8.33 -32.86
N ILE A 587 8.41 9.03 -31.86
CA ILE A 587 8.36 10.48 -31.83
C ILE A 587 9.54 11.04 -32.63
N GLN A 588 9.23 11.91 -33.58
CA GLN A 588 10.17 12.50 -34.51
C GLN A 588 10.11 14.02 -34.42
N ASN A 589 11.27 14.67 -34.37
CA ASN A 589 11.41 16.11 -34.47
C ASN A 589 11.87 16.48 -35.88
N ALA A 590 11.10 17.30 -36.58
CA ALA A 590 11.46 17.89 -37.86
C ALA A 590 12.04 19.28 -37.62
N VAL A 591 13.28 19.52 -38.08
CA VAL A 591 14.00 20.78 -37.91
C VAL A 591 14.28 21.40 -39.28
N ALA A 592 13.90 22.67 -39.45
CA ALA A 592 14.25 23.47 -40.62
C ALA A 592 15.74 23.84 -40.56
N ARG A 593 16.51 23.40 -41.55
CA ARG A 593 17.88 23.86 -41.83
C ARG A 593 17.76 24.71 -43.09
N GLY A 594 18.22 25.97 -43.07
CA GLY A 594 18.02 26.92 -44.17
C GLY A 594 18.25 26.36 -45.59
N ASN A 595 17.67 27.02 -46.61
CA ASN A 595 17.51 26.53 -48.00
C ASN A 595 16.42 25.46 -48.19
N ASN A 596 15.25 25.61 -47.55
CA ASN A 596 14.09 24.70 -47.66
C ASN A 596 14.39 23.22 -47.34
N LYS A 597 15.42 22.93 -46.53
CA LYS A 597 15.78 21.57 -46.17
C LYS A 597 15.26 21.23 -44.77
N VAL A 598 14.39 20.23 -44.68
CA VAL A 598 13.91 19.71 -43.39
C VAL A 598 14.66 18.42 -43.05
N THR A 599 15.21 18.35 -41.84
CA THR A 599 15.80 17.12 -41.30
C THR A 599 14.86 16.54 -40.24
N VAL A 600 14.57 15.23 -40.33
CA VAL A 600 13.72 14.53 -39.37
C VAL A 600 14.59 13.60 -38.53
N GLU A 601 14.60 13.82 -37.22
CA GLU A 601 15.39 13.05 -36.26
C GLU A 601 14.46 12.31 -35.30
N LYS A 602 14.90 11.14 -34.81
CA LYS A 602 14.16 10.40 -33.78
C LYS A 602 14.39 11.07 -32.43
N GLU A 603 13.32 11.54 -31.81
CA GLU A 603 13.35 12.15 -30.47
C GLU A 603 13.11 11.09 -29.38
N GLY A 604 12.22 10.13 -29.63
CA GLY A 604 11.88 9.11 -28.64
C GLY A 604 10.81 8.12 -29.07
N VAL A 605 10.20 7.46 -28.09
CA VAL A 605 9.06 6.56 -28.29
C VAL A 605 7.96 6.97 -27.33
N PHE A 606 6.73 7.08 -27.83
CA PHE A 606 5.54 7.28 -27.02
C PHE A 606 4.71 5.99 -27.07
N ALA A 607 4.45 5.40 -25.91
CA ALA A 607 3.74 4.13 -25.81
C ALA A 607 2.47 4.29 -24.98
N ILE A 608 1.40 3.64 -25.42
CA ILE A 608 0.21 3.37 -24.62
C ILE A 608 0.20 1.89 -24.31
N ALA A 609 0.36 1.56 -23.03
CA ALA A 609 0.32 0.17 -22.56
C ALA A 609 -1.09 -0.29 -22.17
N GLN A 610 -2.00 0.65 -21.87
CA GLN A 610 -3.32 0.34 -21.29
C GLN A 610 -4.42 0.40 -22.33
N THR A 611 -5.19 -0.69 -22.44
CA THR A 611 -6.33 -0.79 -23.35
C THR A 611 -7.49 0.13 -22.95
N TYR A 612 -7.80 0.21 -21.66
CA TYR A 612 -8.91 1.04 -21.17
C TYR A 612 -8.39 2.44 -20.84
N GLN A 613 -9.02 3.45 -21.43
CA GLN A 613 -8.70 4.86 -21.24
C GLN A 613 -9.91 5.63 -20.75
N ILE A 614 -9.68 6.81 -20.18
CA ILE A 614 -10.72 7.69 -19.65
C ILE A 614 -10.70 9.00 -20.42
N LEU A 615 -11.88 9.48 -20.81
CA LEU A 615 -12.09 10.86 -21.26
C LEU A 615 -13.15 11.54 -20.40
N ASN A 616 -13.15 12.87 -20.42
CA ASN A 616 -14.16 13.70 -19.80
C ASN A 616 -14.96 14.46 -20.88
N ILE A 617 -16.28 14.39 -20.85
CA ILE A 617 -17.17 15.16 -21.69
C ILE A 617 -17.42 16.51 -21.01
N GLY A 618 -16.77 17.55 -21.52
CA GLY A 618 -16.80 18.90 -20.96
C GLY A 618 -18.21 19.48 -20.86
N ASN A 619 -19.10 19.13 -21.78
CA ASN A 619 -20.51 19.56 -21.78
C ASN A 619 -21.31 19.07 -20.57
N PHE A 620 -20.97 17.89 -20.03
CA PHE A 620 -21.68 17.31 -18.88
C PHE A 620 -20.96 17.60 -17.56
N CYS A 621 -19.68 17.94 -17.61
CA CYS A 621 -18.86 18.15 -16.42
C CYS A 621 -19.17 19.50 -15.76
N ASN A 622 -19.64 19.46 -14.51
CA ASN A 622 -19.77 20.64 -13.65
C ASN A 622 -18.64 20.77 -12.63
N GLU A 623 -17.56 20.01 -12.81
CA GLU A 623 -16.33 20.09 -12.01
C GLU A 623 -16.54 19.86 -10.50
N CYS A 624 -17.54 19.05 -10.13
CA CYS A 624 -17.88 18.77 -8.71
C CYS A 624 -16.79 18.04 -7.91
N GLY A 625 -15.73 17.54 -8.54
CA GLY A 625 -14.62 16.87 -7.85
C GLY A 625 -14.92 15.47 -7.29
N ASN A 626 -16.10 14.89 -7.52
CA ASN A 626 -16.40 13.56 -6.98
C ASN A 626 -15.44 12.48 -7.53
N CYS A 627 -15.07 12.59 -8.81
CA CYS A 627 -14.06 11.70 -9.41
C CYS A 627 -12.67 11.88 -8.81
N THR A 628 -12.29 13.08 -8.36
CA THR A 628 -11.04 13.33 -7.62
C THR A 628 -11.04 12.56 -6.31
N THR A 629 -12.12 12.66 -5.54
CA THR A 629 -12.23 12.04 -4.21
C THR A 629 -11.99 10.53 -4.24
N PHE A 630 -12.45 9.85 -5.29
CA PHE A 630 -12.38 8.39 -5.41
C PHE A 630 -11.25 7.90 -6.33
N CYS A 631 -10.56 8.78 -7.06
CA CYS A 631 -9.41 8.39 -7.88
C CYS A 631 -8.22 7.95 -7.00
N PRO A 632 -7.65 6.74 -7.18
CA PRO A 632 -6.51 6.27 -6.38
C PRO A 632 -5.19 7.01 -6.61
N SER A 633 -5.03 7.64 -7.78
CA SER A 633 -3.87 8.49 -8.08
C SER A 633 -3.95 9.83 -7.35
N SER A 634 -2.85 10.58 -7.33
CA SER A 634 -2.81 11.93 -6.78
C SER A 634 -3.52 12.98 -7.64
N GLY A 635 -4.03 12.63 -8.83
CA GLY A 635 -4.65 13.56 -9.77
C GLY A 635 -6.18 13.66 -9.72
N ASP A 636 -6.69 14.39 -10.69
CA ASP A 636 -8.05 14.89 -10.88
C ASP A 636 -8.59 14.44 -12.25
N PRO A 637 -9.36 13.32 -12.33
CA PRO A 637 -9.77 12.79 -13.63
C PRO A 637 -10.50 13.76 -14.55
N TYR A 638 -11.31 14.68 -14.02
CA TYR A 638 -12.03 15.66 -14.84
C TYR A 638 -11.12 16.72 -15.49
N ARG A 639 -9.90 16.91 -14.96
CA ARG A 639 -8.93 17.91 -15.42
C ARG A 639 -7.76 17.26 -16.16
N ASP A 640 -7.25 16.14 -15.65
CA ASP A 640 -6.00 15.54 -16.12
C ASP A 640 -6.24 14.54 -17.28
N LYS A 641 -7.49 14.16 -17.57
CA LYS A 641 -7.85 13.30 -18.71
C LYS A 641 -8.31 14.12 -19.93
N PRO A 642 -8.22 13.55 -21.15
CA PRO A 642 -8.71 14.23 -22.35
C PRO A 642 -10.12 14.79 -22.17
N ARG A 643 -10.25 16.11 -22.29
CA ARG A 643 -11.55 16.81 -22.19
C ARG A 643 -12.11 17.03 -23.59
N VAL A 644 -13.20 16.35 -23.91
CA VAL A 644 -13.86 16.37 -25.21
C VAL A 644 -15.15 17.16 -25.12
N PHE A 645 -15.44 17.97 -26.14
CA PHE A 645 -16.67 18.72 -26.27
C PHE A 645 -17.52 18.15 -27.40
N LEU A 646 -18.84 18.20 -27.24
CA LEU A 646 -19.82 17.65 -28.19
C LEU A 646 -20.31 18.69 -29.19
N THR A 647 -20.10 19.98 -28.93
CA THR A 647 -20.53 21.08 -29.80
C THR A 647 -19.38 22.03 -30.08
N GLN A 648 -19.35 22.58 -31.29
CA GLN A 648 -18.37 23.60 -31.70
C GLN A 648 -18.41 24.81 -30.76
N SER A 649 -19.61 25.31 -30.42
CA SER A 649 -19.75 26.46 -29.52
C SER A 649 -19.14 26.23 -28.13
N SER A 650 -19.25 25.02 -27.57
CA SER A 650 -18.64 24.71 -26.28
C SER A 650 -17.12 24.57 -26.37
N PHE A 651 -16.60 24.01 -27.46
CA PHE A 651 -15.16 23.96 -27.74
C PHE A 651 -14.58 25.37 -27.97
N ASP A 652 -15.34 26.25 -28.61
CA ASP A 652 -14.92 27.63 -28.86
C ASP A 652 -14.76 28.44 -27.59
N ALA A 653 -15.58 28.16 -26.57
CA ALA A 653 -15.58 28.84 -25.27
C ALA A 653 -14.43 28.45 -24.32
N VAL A 654 -13.61 27.45 -24.66
CA VAL A 654 -12.53 26.95 -23.80
C VAL A 654 -11.14 27.12 -24.42
N ASN A 655 -10.11 27.12 -23.55
CA ASN A 655 -8.71 27.20 -23.95
C ASN A 655 -8.04 25.84 -24.15
N ASP A 656 -8.61 24.78 -23.57
CA ASP A 656 -8.05 23.44 -23.60
C ASP A 656 -9.16 22.42 -23.83
N GLY A 657 -8.96 21.54 -24.82
CA GLY A 657 -9.93 20.50 -25.12
C GLY A 657 -9.83 19.94 -26.52
N TYR A 658 -10.72 19.00 -26.81
CA TYR A 658 -10.84 18.32 -28.09
C TYR A 658 -12.27 18.40 -28.61
N PHE A 659 -12.43 18.48 -29.93
CA PHE A 659 -13.73 18.44 -30.59
C PHE A 659 -13.62 17.61 -31.87
N MET A 660 -14.52 16.64 -32.05
CA MET A 660 -14.52 15.76 -33.20
C MET A 660 -15.52 16.25 -34.26
N ILE A 661 -15.09 16.27 -35.51
CA ILE A 661 -15.93 16.56 -36.67
C ILE A 661 -16.07 15.26 -37.45
N ASN A 662 -17.28 14.71 -37.44
CA ASN A 662 -17.62 13.49 -38.18
C ASN A 662 -17.90 13.86 -39.64
N GLY A 663 -17.02 13.48 -40.55
CA GLY A 663 -17.30 13.41 -42.00
C GLY A 663 -17.59 11.96 -42.39
N GLU A 664 -18.42 11.74 -43.42
CA GLU A 664 -18.85 10.39 -43.85
C GLU A 664 -17.69 9.40 -44.10
N ASN A 665 -16.47 9.87 -44.43
CA ASN A 665 -15.27 9.04 -44.60
C ASN A 665 -13.93 9.68 -44.14
N GLU A 666 -13.93 10.93 -43.69
CA GLU A 666 -12.72 11.68 -43.33
C GLU A 666 -12.87 12.29 -41.93
N PRO A 667 -12.68 11.50 -40.85
CA PRO A 667 -12.80 12.00 -39.49
C PRO A 667 -11.74 13.07 -39.23
N GLN A 668 -12.14 14.13 -38.53
CA GLN A 668 -11.25 15.20 -38.11
C GLN A 668 -11.40 15.42 -36.61
N ILE A 669 -10.29 15.78 -35.96
CA ILE A 669 -10.28 16.20 -34.56
C ILE A 669 -9.57 17.53 -34.43
N LEU A 670 -10.21 18.47 -33.74
CA LEU A 670 -9.64 19.74 -33.31
C LEU A 670 -9.11 19.60 -31.89
N CYS A 671 -8.01 20.29 -31.60
CA CYS A 671 -7.41 20.37 -30.27
C CYS A 671 -7.06 21.83 -29.98
N LYS A 672 -7.45 22.31 -28.80
CA LYS A 672 -6.88 23.54 -28.22
C LYS A 672 -5.98 23.17 -27.06
N LYS A 673 -4.78 23.75 -27.02
CA LYS A 673 -3.87 23.72 -25.86
C LYS A 673 -3.43 25.16 -25.57
N SER A 674 -3.77 25.69 -24.40
CA SER A 674 -3.52 27.10 -24.04
C SER A 674 -4.00 28.09 -25.11
N GLY A 675 -5.16 27.81 -25.72
CA GLY A 675 -5.76 28.62 -26.78
C GLY A 675 -5.24 28.37 -28.20
N GLN A 676 -4.11 27.67 -28.37
CA GLN A 676 -3.56 27.36 -29.70
C GLN A 676 -4.35 26.23 -30.36
N LEU A 677 -4.91 26.50 -31.54
CA LEU A 677 -5.70 25.53 -32.29
C LEU A 677 -4.80 24.65 -33.16
N SER A 678 -5.03 23.35 -33.08
CA SER A 678 -4.46 22.34 -33.98
C SER A 678 -5.57 21.45 -34.52
N LYS A 679 -5.38 20.95 -35.73
CA LYS A 679 -6.31 20.07 -36.45
C LYS A 679 -5.56 18.84 -36.92
N LEU A 680 -6.17 17.68 -36.75
CA LEU A 680 -5.73 16.43 -37.35
C LEU A 680 -6.86 15.89 -38.22
N SER A 681 -6.59 15.55 -39.47
CA SER A 681 -7.56 15.00 -40.41
C SER A 681 -7.04 13.73 -41.03
N ARG A 682 -7.86 12.68 -41.06
CA ARG A 682 -7.54 11.44 -41.77
C ARG A 682 -7.99 11.58 -43.22
N ILE A 683 -7.05 11.50 -44.17
CA ILE A 683 -7.29 11.60 -45.61
C ILE A 683 -6.72 10.35 -46.27
N GLY A 684 -7.61 9.45 -46.72
CA GLY A 684 -7.22 8.12 -47.16
C GLY A 684 -6.50 7.34 -46.05
N GLU A 685 -5.30 6.85 -46.35
CA GLU A 685 -4.46 6.13 -45.39
C GLU A 685 -3.56 7.04 -44.54
N ASN A 686 -3.46 8.34 -44.84
CA ASN A 686 -2.54 9.26 -44.16
C ASN A 686 -3.28 10.21 -43.21
N TYR A 687 -2.50 10.88 -42.37
CA TYR A 687 -2.97 11.98 -41.53
C TYR A 687 -2.36 13.30 -41.96
N ILE A 688 -3.16 14.36 -41.95
CA ILE A 688 -2.69 15.74 -42.07
C ILE A 688 -2.86 16.43 -40.73
N PHE A 689 -1.75 16.80 -40.12
CA PHE A 689 -1.72 17.68 -38.95
C PHE A 689 -1.51 19.12 -39.41
N SER A 690 -2.27 20.07 -38.86
CA SER A 690 -2.05 21.49 -39.12
C SER A 690 -2.36 22.36 -37.90
N ASN A 691 -1.57 23.39 -37.70
CA ASN A 691 -1.85 24.52 -36.80
C ASN A 691 -1.46 25.83 -37.51
N GLU A 692 -1.34 26.93 -36.75
CA GLU A 692 -0.92 28.22 -37.32
C GLU A 692 0.53 28.24 -37.84
N ASP A 693 1.37 27.35 -37.32
CA ASP A 693 2.82 27.39 -37.45
C ASP A 693 3.32 26.35 -38.46
N VAL A 694 2.63 25.20 -38.57
CA VAL A 694 3.08 24.06 -39.35
C VAL A 694 1.91 23.31 -39.98
N GLU A 695 2.18 22.67 -41.11
CA GLU A 695 1.37 21.61 -41.70
C GLU A 695 2.26 20.39 -41.96
N ALA A 696 1.85 19.22 -41.51
CA ALA A 696 2.62 17.99 -41.63
C ALA A 696 1.76 16.85 -42.15
N GLU A 697 2.26 16.13 -43.15
CA GLU A 697 1.70 14.87 -43.61
C GLU A 697 2.37 13.73 -42.85
N LEU A 698 1.58 12.80 -42.31
CA LEU A 698 2.02 11.68 -41.50
C LEU A 698 1.55 10.35 -42.10
N TYR A 699 2.42 9.35 -42.07
CA TYR A 699 2.12 7.99 -42.54
C TYR A 699 1.13 7.28 -41.61
N GLY A 700 -0.05 6.92 -42.12
CA GLY A 700 -1.14 6.17 -41.47
C GLY A 700 -0.96 5.77 -40.01
N ASP A 701 -0.93 4.46 -39.74
CA ASP A 701 -0.90 3.95 -38.36
C ASP A 701 0.40 4.25 -37.62
N SER A 702 1.50 4.51 -38.34
CA SER A 702 2.79 4.81 -37.73
C SER A 702 2.90 6.24 -37.19
N LEU A 703 2.11 7.16 -37.75
CA LEU A 703 2.15 8.61 -37.55
C LEU A 703 3.56 9.22 -37.71
N LYS A 704 4.45 8.54 -38.45
CA LYS A 704 5.77 9.07 -38.78
C LYS A 704 5.65 10.23 -39.76
N ILE A 705 6.52 11.21 -39.60
CA ILE A 705 6.60 12.40 -40.45
C ILE A 705 6.96 11.97 -41.87
N LYS A 706 6.08 12.27 -42.82
CA LYS A 706 6.31 12.10 -44.26
C LYS A 706 6.78 13.39 -44.90
N ASN A 707 6.09 14.49 -44.61
CA ASN A 707 6.45 15.82 -45.08
C ASN A 707 6.06 16.89 -44.05
N VAL A 708 6.78 18.00 -44.00
CA VAL A 708 6.51 19.13 -43.09
C VAL A 708 6.70 20.45 -43.85
N ASN A 709 5.72 21.33 -43.71
CA ASN A 709 5.72 22.68 -44.22
C ASN A 709 5.57 23.68 -43.06
N PHE A 710 6.60 24.48 -42.81
CA PHE A 710 6.57 25.55 -41.80
C PHE A 710 5.93 26.80 -42.40
N LYS A 711 4.84 27.28 -41.79
CA LYS A 711 4.02 28.40 -42.29
C LYS A 711 4.59 29.77 -41.92
N LYS A 712 5.34 29.85 -40.80
CA LYS A 712 5.94 31.09 -40.30
C LYS A 712 7.47 30.97 -40.30
N GLU A 713 8.17 32.02 -40.70
CA GLU A 713 9.64 32.04 -40.80
C GLU A 713 10.35 31.86 -39.45
N ASN A 714 9.69 32.21 -38.35
CA ASN A 714 10.24 32.11 -36.99
C ASN A 714 10.02 30.73 -36.34
N VAL A 715 9.40 29.78 -37.04
CA VAL A 715 9.17 28.42 -36.55
C VAL A 715 10.08 27.48 -37.29
N SER A 716 10.98 26.83 -36.56
CA SER A 716 11.98 25.93 -37.14
C SER A 716 11.84 24.48 -36.70
N GLU A 717 10.91 24.14 -35.80
CA GLU A 717 10.80 22.79 -35.23
C GLU A 717 9.36 22.32 -35.11
N PHE A 718 9.13 21.03 -35.36
CA PHE A 718 7.85 20.36 -35.18
C PHE A 718 8.04 18.92 -34.72
N THR A 719 7.39 18.54 -33.62
CA THR A 719 7.32 17.15 -33.16
C THR A 719 5.96 16.54 -33.48
N ASN A 720 5.93 15.30 -33.97
CA ASN A 720 4.67 14.60 -34.28
C ASN A 720 3.87 14.15 -33.04
N ARG A 721 4.35 14.41 -31.82
CA ARG A 721 3.73 13.97 -30.57
C ARG A 721 2.27 14.38 -30.42
N GLN A 722 1.93 15.66 -30.69
CA GLN A 722 0.55 16.13 -30.56
C GLN A 722 -0.39 15.42 -31.53
N ALA A 723 0.07 15.18 -32.77
CA ALA A 723 -0.69 14.43 -33.76
C ALA A 723 -0.93 12.98 -33.32
N VAL A 724 0.05 12.35 -32.66
CA VAL A 724 -0.11 11.02 -32.05
C VAL A 724 -1.22 11.05 -31.00
N GLU A 725 -1.14 11.95 -30.01
CA GLU A 725 -2.16 12.08 -28.95
C GLU A 725 -3.57 12.31 -29.52
N MET A 726 -3.69 13.18 -30.52
CA MET A 726 -4.96 13.48 -31.19
C MET A 726 -5.51 12.27 -31.94
N SER A 727 -4.67 11.49 -32.63
CA SER A 727 -5.08 10.29 -33.35
C SER A 727 -5.68 9.24 -32.41
N ILE A 728 -5.04 9.01 -31.27
CA ILE A 728 -5.52 8.06 -30.25
C ILE A 728 -6.90 8.46 -29.72
N ILE A 729 -7.08 9.74 -29.38
CA ILE A 729 -8.38 10.24 -28.89
C ILE A 729 -9.44 10.12 -29.99
N MET A 730 -9.10 10.45 -31.22
CA MET A 730 -10.02 10.35 -32.36
C MET A 730 -10.46 8.90 -32.60
N GLN A 731 -9.53 7.94 -32.60
CA GLN A 731 -9.86 6.51 -32.70
C GLN A 731 -10.75 6.04 -31.56
N GLY A 732 -10.49 6.50 -30.33
CA GLY A 732 -11.33 6.22 -29.17
C GLY A 732 -12.75 6.77 -29.31
N LEU A 733 -12.90 8.01 -29.77
CA LEU A 733 -14.19 8.65 -30.00
C LEU A 733 -15.00 7.98 -31.11
N GLN A 734 -14.34 7.50 -32.17
CA GLN A 734 -14.99 6.72 -33.24
C GLN A 734 -15.59 5.40 -32.76
N GLN A 735 -15.08 4.83 -31.67
CA GLN A 735 -15.65 3.63 -31.07
C GLN A 735 -16.78 3.94 -30.07
N LEU A 736 -16.86 5.19 -29.61
CA LEU A 736 -17.89 5.66 -28.69
C LEU A 736 -19.14 6.18 -29.41
N VAL A 737 -19.19 6.14 -30.74
CA VAL A 737 -20.30 6.68 -31.54
C VAL A 737 -21.60 6.29 -30.85
N PHE A 738 -22.22 7.30 -30.23
CA PHE A 738 -23.50 7.19 -29.58
C PHE A 738 -24.44 6.81 -30.73
N ASP A 739 -24.93 5.57 -30.76
CA ASP A 739 -25.97 5.20 -31.71
C ASP A 739 -27.09 6.26 -31.56
N ASP A 740 -27.38 6.96 -32.65
CA ASP A 740 -28.31 8.12 -32.72
C ASP A 740 -29.70 7.83 -32.13
#